data_AF-A0A937M6B6-F1
#
_entry.id   AF-A0A937M6B6-F1
#
_cell.length_a   1.000
_cell.length_b   1.000
_cell.length_c   1.000
_cell.angle_alpha   90.00
_cell.angle_beta   90.00
_cell.angle_gamma   90.00
#
_symmetry.space_group_name_H-M   'P 1'
#
loop_
_entity.id
_entity.type
_entity.pdbx_description
1 polymer ?
#
loop_
_entity_poly.entity_id
_entity_poly.type
_entity_poly.pdbx_seq_one_letter_code
_entity_poly.pdbx_strand_id
1 'polypeptide(L)'
;MFANTAAAQLPQLAVANASVIDPVTAESSIQSTTAEFYAGASIDEGVSYVSCVDPLDSVDLESSLAVENDHVGSAGNIYVLAIVGEESYMLVGDVFLPWDGLRDSLEPFATKDLAGTETISVLDQVQFESAGIDQGELAIYIGYELISDTDKIYYSATPLRVDIVPGALGSRSRYVGVDSCSPYAVDATSAIVYGTGTVTNPATAEVDLLLDLYMPDVNLFGKKVPAMVIIHGGAFYAGSRSQPALVDYAARFAAQGYLSISIDYRLAGQVPELSPQFASLYDQVESEDGQEQEQGLGMIAAMEDSLKAIAWLKNYAQGQGFEISALGLLGGSAGAVTALNVGYGLDDYGFSVPEFKVVVNHWGNLAIDTDSSKPSITADEAALISVHGTEDPTVLYSGSVDIHARADEIGLTNELITSEGAAHGFSENRLWGSESFEGSGYTKGERVLNFVNASMLTPSGPPEEVYPDQYNVLYIGHSFGRTFAEKLETFARDTGFEDHASYIEMSGGASGAPDALWADDGHRENIKAYLDTGEIDVLIMICCSVEFVETGGESDEAIWNFASYALAKNPATRIGLSWLWKDFPQDYASAEEHRDGADESYALWVNLANDLNADYPDADVFTINHAEVVYDLRAAYEAGELGGDAAQLTGPSRNSVFTDEKGHAGNITKDTGTLIWLHAVHGVEPNDAPAFPQWETDIRAIAQAALDNAAQL
;
A
#
# COMPACT_ATOMS: atom_id res chain seq x y z
N MET A 1 17.43 -12.86 -3.96
CA MET A 1 16.59 -14.04 -3.75
C MET A 1 15.24 -13.50 -3.36
N PHE A 2 14.29 -13.86 -4.20
CA PHE A 2 12.94 -13.37 -4.43
C PHE A 2 12.16 -12.99 -3.16
N ALA A 3 11.55 -11.80 -3.19
CA ALA A 3 10.47 -11.42 -2.31
C ALA A 3 9.24 -12.23 -2.73
N ASN A 4 8.80 -13.19 -1.92
CA ASN A 4 7.49 -13.79 -2.11
C ASN A 4 6.47 -12.78 -1.64
N THR A 5 5.75 -12.19 -2.58
CA THR A 5 4.53 -11.47 -2.31
C THR A 5 3.51 -12.45 -1.73
N ALA A 6 2.94 -12.08 -0.59
CA ALA A 6 1.95 -12.84 0.13
C ALA A 6 0.70 -13.09 -0.71
N ALA A 7 0.37 -14.35 -1.03
CA ALA A 7 -0.93 -14.69 -1.58
C ALA A 7 -2.06 -14.37 -0.57
N ALA A 8 -3.03 -13.54 -0.95
CA ALA A 8 -4.29 -13.35 -0.25
C ALA A 8 -4.97 -14.69 0.11
N GLN A 9 -5.92 -14.63 1.04
CA GLN A 9 -6.77 -15.75 1.40
C GLN A 9 -7.89 -15.97 0.37
N LEU A 10 -8.01 -17.21 -0.13
CA LEU A 10 -9.05 -17.58 -1.09
C LEU A 10 -10.45 -17.22 -0.55
N PRO A 11 -11.28 -16.51 -1.32
CA PRO A 11 -12.65 -16.20 -0.93
C PRO A 11 -13.42 -17.47 -0.61
N GLN A 12 -14.14 -17.48 0.51
CA GLN A 12 -15.05 -18.56 0.84
C GLN A 12 -16.24 -18.53 -0.12
N LEU A 13 -16.50 -19.63 -0.81
CA LEU A 13 -17.72 -19.79 -1.60
C LEU A 13 -18.91 -20.03 -0.66
N ALA A 14 -20.10 -19.52 -1.02
CA ALA A 14 -21.27 -19.62 -0.16
C ALA A 14 -21.56 -21.07 0.28
N VAL A 15 -21.96 -21.22 1.55
CA VAL A 15 -22.07 -22.45 2.34
C VAL A 15 -22.40 -23.70 1.51
N ALA A 16 -21.55 -24.70 1.67
CA ALA A 16 -21.61 -26.02 1.10
C ALA A 16 -22.95 -26.74 1.27
N ASN A 17 -23.38 -27.45 0.23
CA ASN A 17 -24.52 -28.36 0.29
C ASN A 17 -24.06 -29.81 0.16
N ALA A 18 -24.60 -30.70 1.00
CA ALA A 18 -24.57 -32.13 0.72
C ALA A 18 -25.84 -32.48 -0.08
N SER A 19 -25.67 -33.05 -1.26
CA SER A 19 -26.79 -33.63 -2.02
C SER A 19 -26.79 -35.14 -1.86
N VAL A 20 -27.93 -35.69 -1.44
CA VAL A 20 -28.23 -37.12 -1.59
C VAL A 20 -28.82 -37.26 -2.99
N ILE A 21 -28.12 -37.89 -3.92
CA ILE A 21 -28.72 -38.23 -5.20
C ILE A 21 -29.38 -39.60 -5.01
N ASP A 22 -30.70 -39.62 -4.74
CA ASP A 22 -31.49 -40.85 -4.83
C ASP A 22 -31.56 -41.27 -6.31
N PRO A 23 -30.98 -42.42 -6.70
CA PRO A 23 -30.89 -42.85 -8.10
C PRO A 23 -32.26 -43.19 -8.72
N VAL A 24 -33.37 -43.06 -7.99
CA VAL A 24 -34.72 -43.38 -8.49
C VAL A 24 -35.69 -42.19 -8.53
N THR A 25 -35.44 -41.07 -7.81
CA THR A 25 -36.48 -40.02 -7.65
C THR A 25 -36.09 -38.58 -7.99
N ALA A 26 -34.81 -38.26 -8.23
CA ALA A 26 -34.38 -36.91 -8.62
C ALA A 26 -34.94 -35.77 -7.73
N GLU A 27 -35.17 -36.03 -6.44
CA GLU A 27 -35.39 -34.97 -5.45
C GLU A 27 -34.13 -34.81 -4.59
N SER A 28 -33.52 -33.63 -4.67
CA SER A 28 -32.39 -33.23 -3.83
C SER A 28 -32.87 -33.02 -2.39
N SER A 29 -32.59 -33.96 -1.49
CA SER A 29 -32.65 -33.66 -0.06
C SER A 29 -31.37 -32.92 0.32
N ILE A 30 -31.44 -31.59 0.38
CA ILE A 30 -30.34 -30.72 0.79
C ILE A 30 -30.08 -30.98 2.28
N GLN A 31 -28.89 -31.50 2.62
CA GLN A 31 -28.40 -31.57 4.00
C GLN A 31 -27.29 -30.55 4.18
N SER A 32 -27.28 -29.89 5.35
CA SER A 32 -26.18 -29.01 5.75
C SER A 32 -24.93 -29.86 5.99
N THR A 33 -23.81 -29.43 5.43
CA THR A 33 -22.48 -30.02 5.66
C THR A 33 -21.59 -29.01 6.40
N THR A 34 -20.60 -29.51 7.13
CA THR A 34 -19.54 -28.67 7.73
C THR A 34 -18.31 -28.53 6.84
N ALA A 35 -18.35 -29.09 5.62
CA ALA A 35 -17.28 -28.89 4.65
C ALA A 35 -17.29 -27.44 4.16
N GLU A 36 -16.13 -26.87 3.91
CA GLU A 36 -15.98 -25.49 3.44
C GLU A 36 -15.21 -25.47 2.13
N PHE A 37 -15.62 -24.60 1.21
CA PHE A 37 -15.03 -24.48 -0.11
C PHE A 37 -14.54 -23.06 -0.31
N TYR A 38 -13.32 -22.93 -0.78
CA TYR A 38 -12.64 -21.68 -1.03
C TYR A 38 -12.11 -21.71 -2.45
N ALA A 39 -12.26 -20.62 -3.19
CA ALA A 39 -11.70 -20.50 -4.52
C ALA A 39 -11.57 -19.03 -4.90
N GLY A 40 -10.57 -18.73 -5.71
CA GLY A 40 -10.33 -17.39 -6.18
C GLY A 40 -9.49 -17.41 -7.45
N ALA A 41 -9.81 -16.49 -8.36
CA ALA A 41 -8.93 -16.18 -9.47
C ALA A 41 -8.02 -15.03 -9.07
N SER A 42 -6.77 -15.11 -9.48
CA SER A 42 -5.73 -14.13 -9.21
C SER A 42 -5.02 -13.82 -10.52
N ILE A 43 -4.55 -12.58 -10.62
CA ILE A 43 -3.67 -12.11 -11.70
C ILE A 43 -2.31 -11.67 -11.16
N ASP A 44 -2.07 -11.97 -9.88
CA ASP A 44 -0.93 -11.51 -9.10
C ASP A 44 -0.36 -12.62 -8.21
N GLU A 45 -0.34 -13.87 -8.71
CA GLU A 45 0.23 -15.04 -8.02
C GLU A 45 -0.36 -15.28 -6.61
N GLY A 46 -1.65 -14.99 -6.49
CA GLY A 46 -2.47 -15.21 -5.32
C GLY A 46 -2.57 -13.97 -4.44
N VAL A 47 -1.82 -12.90 -4.68
CA VAL A 47 -1.71 -11.70 -3.81
C VAL A 47 -3.04 -11.00 -3.59
N SER A 48 -3.95 -11.08 -4.55
CA SER A 48 -5.33 -10.66 -4.40
C SER A 48 -6.23 -11.48 -5.31
N TYR A 49 -7.47 -11.71 -4.87
CA TYR A 49 -8.46 -12.37 -5.72
C TYR A 49 -9.37 -11.37 -6.40
N VAL A 50 -9.66 -11.68 -7.66
CA VAL A 50 -10.44 -10.86 -8.57
C VAL A 50 -11.69 -11.64 -9.01
N SER A 51 -12.79 -10.92 -9.15
CA SER A 51 -14.04 -11.44 -9.73
C SER A 51 -14.13 -11.18 -11.23
N CYS A 52 -13.13 -10.51 -11.82
CA CYS A 52 -13.03 -10.25 -13.25
C CYS A 52 -11.56 -10.14 -13.70
N VAL A 53 -11.28 -10.48 -14.96
CA VAL A 53 -9.94 -10.47 -15.57
C VAL A 53 -10.00 -9.98 -17.02
N ASP A 54 -8.92 -9.37 -17.51
CA ASP A 54 -8.71 -9.16 -18.93
C ASP A 54 -8.33 -10.50 -19.61
N PRO A 55 -8.80 -10.79 -20.84
CA PRO A 55 -8.40 -11.99 -21.57
C PRO A 55 -6.88 -12.16 -21.74
N LEU A 56 -6.11 -11.08 -21.66
CA LEU A 56 -4.65 -11.05 -21.77
C LEU A 56 -3.93 -11.29 -20.43
N ASP A 57 -4.65 -11.23 -19.30
CA ASP A 57 -4.06 -11.47 -17.99
C ASP A 57 -3.59 -12.92 -17.87
N SER A 58 -2.45 -13.12 -17.19
CA SER A 58 -2.05 -14.45 -16.75
C SER A 58 -2.80 -14.79 -15.47
N VAL A 59 -3.80 -15.68 -15.58
CA VAL A 59 -4.72 -15.97 -14.48
C VAL A 59 -4.35 -17.27 -13.79
N ASP A 60 -4.11 -17.18 -12.49
CA ASP A 60 -4.09 -18.32 -11.58
C ASP A 60 -5.49 -18.52 -11.02
N LEU A 61 -5.91 -19.77 -10.90
CA LEU A 61 -7.15 -20.11 -10.19
C LEU A 61 -6.83 -21.19 -9.19
N GLU A 62 -6.90 -20.81 -7.93
CA GLU A 62 -6.65 -21.71 -6.83
C GLU A 62 -7.96 -22.04 -6.11
N SER A 63 -7.99 -23.21 -5.50
CA SER A 63 -9.08 -23.60 -4.62
C SER A 63 -8.59 -24.42 -3.44
N SER A 64 -9.32 -24.32 -2.35
CA SER A 64 -9.10 -25.07 -1.13
C SER A 64 -10.43 -25.63 -0.63
N LEU A 65 -10.40 -26.86 -0.14
CA LEU A 65 -11.54 -27.58 0.40
C LEU A 65 -11.21 -28.02 1.82
N ALA A 66 -11.93 -27.52 2.81
CA ALA A 66 -11.92 -28.08 4.16
C ALA A 66 -12.93 -29.23 4.23
N VAL A 67 -12.42 -30.45 4.40
CA VAL A 67 -13.23 -31.68 4.45
C VAL A 67 -13.86 -31.81 5.84
N GLU A 68 -15.08 -32.34 5.95
CA GLU A 68 -15.68 -32.61 7.27
C GLU A 68 -14.74 -33.44 8.15
N ASN A 69 -14.61 -33.07 9.43
CA ASN A 69 -13.67 -33.71 10.35
C ASN A 69 -13.82 -35.25 10.42
N ASP A 70 -15.05 -35.77 10.34
CA ASP A 70 -15.32 -37.21 10.39
C ASP A 70 -14.98 -37.93 9.06
N HIS A 71 -14.72 -37.20 7.98
CA HIS A 71 -14.33 -37.72 6.67
C HIS A 71 -12.81 -37.76 6.47
N VAL A 72 -12.04 -37.05 7.30
CA VAL A 72 -10.58 -36.99 7.21
C VAL A 72 -9.95 -38.38 7.39
N GLY A 73 -9.04 -38.74 6.48
CA GLY A 73 -8.38 -40.04 6.43
C GLY A 73 -9.21 -41.16 5.78
N SER A 74 -10.44 -40.87 5.33
CA SER A 74 -11.25 -41.79 4.53
C SER A 74 -10.90 -41.68 3.04
N ALA A 75 -10.97 -42.79 2.31
CA ALA A 75 -10.77 -42.78 0.86
C ALA A 75 -11.94 -42.05 0.16
N GLY A 76 -11.61 -41.06 -0.67
CA GLY A 76 -12.55 -40.18 -1.35
C GLY A 76 -12.12 -39.79 -2.76
N ASN A 77 -13.06 -39.21 -3.48
CA ASN A 77 -12.88 -38.62 -4.80
C ASN A 77 -13.08 -37.10 -4.72
N ILE A 78 -12.22 -36.34 -5.37
CA ILE A 78 -12.30 -34.87 -5.46
C ILE A 78 -12.68 -34.51 -6.90
N TYR A 79 -13.58 -33.55 -7.07
CA TYR A 79 -14.09 -33.08 -8.36
C TYR A 79 -13.89 -31.58 -8.51
N VAL A 80 -13.52 -31.16 -9.72
CA VAL A 80 -13.52 -29.77 -10.14
C VAL A 80 -14.25 -29.68 -11.47
N LEU A 81 -15.24 -28.79 -11.55
CA LEU A 81 -16.05 -28.55 -12.73
C LEU A 81 -15.91 -27.10 -13.17
N ALA A 82 -15.77 -26.88 -14.47
CA ALA A 82 -15.75 -25.56 -15.08
C ALA A 82 -16.93 -25.41 -16.04
N ILE A 83 -17.64 -24.28 -15.97
CA ILE A 83 -18.71 -23.92 -16.89
C ILE A 83 -18.32 -22.61 -17.58
N VAL A 84 -18.35 -22.62 -18.92
CA VAL A 84 -18.08 -21.44 -19.75
C VAL A 84 -19.23 -21.33 -20.76
N GLY A 85 -20.06 -20.31 -20.61
CA GLY A 85 -21.29 -20.17 -21.41
C GLY A 85 -22.28 -21.32 -21.17
N GLU A 86 -22.59 -22.08 -22.23
CA GLU A 86 -23.49 -23.26 -22.15
C GLU A 86 -22.73 -24.59 -22.03
N GLU A 87 -21.38 -24.58 -22.08
CA GLU A 87 -20.55 -25.78 -22.08
C GLU A 87 -20.03 -26.11 -20.67
N SER A 88 -19.92 -27.40 -20.36
CA SER A 88 -19.49 -27.92 -19.06
C SER A 88 -18.27 -28.82 -19.23
N TYR A 89 -17.31 -28.67 -18.32
CA TYR A 89 -16.05 -29.38 -18.32
C TYR A 89 -15.76 -29.94 -16.93
N MET A 90 -15.04 -31.06 -16.86
CA MET A 90 -14.50 -31.65 -15.64
C MET A 90 -12.98 -31.70 -15.73
N LEU A 91 -12.30 -31.34 -14.65
CA LEU A 91 -10.84 -31.43 -14.57
C LEU A 91 -10.43 -32.84 -14.16
N VAL A 92 -9.66 -33.53 -15.00
CA VAL A 92 -9.16 -34.89 -14.76
C VAL A 92 -7.64 -34.87 -14.88
N GLY A 93 -6.94 -35.01 -13.75
CA GLY A 93 -5.53 -34.62 -13.67
C GLY A 93 -5.37 -33.14 -14.04
N ASP A 94 -4.55 -32.84 -15.03
CA ASP A 94 -4.23 -31.46 -15.43
C ASP A 94 -4.97 -31.04 -16.72
N VAL A 95 -6.05 -31.74 -17.09
CA VAL A 95 -6.76 -31.53 -18.36
C VAL A 95 -8.27 -31.39 -18.14
N PHE A 96 -8.85 -30.33 -18.70
CA PHE A 96 -10.30 -30.17 -18.79
C PHE A 96 -10.88 -31.03 -19.92
N LEU A 97 -11.80 -31.93 -19.57
CA LEU A 97 -12.54 -32.77 -20.49
C LEU A 97 -14.01 -32.33 -20.53
N PRO A 98 -14.69 -32.37 -21.70
CA PRO A 98 -16.13 -32.09 -21.77
C PRO A 98 -16.93 -33.04 -20.87
N TRP A 99 -17.90 -32.49 -20.16
CA TRP A 99 -18.80 -33.24 -19.28
C TRP A 99 -20.26 -33.05 -19.72
N ASP A 100 -21.04 -34.12 -19.74
CA ASP A 100 -22.43 -34.11 -20.22
C ASP A 100 -23.46 -33.75 -19.14
N GLY A 101 -22.99 -33.40 -17.94
CA GLY A 101 -23.83 -33.05 -16.78
C GLY A 101 -24.39 -34.25 -16.02
N LEU A 102 -24.06 -35.49 -16.40
CA LEU A 102 -24.53 -36.69 -15.74
C LEU A 102 -23.51 -37.21 -14.72
N ARG A 103 -23.98 -37.76 -13.60
CA ARG A 103 -23.10 -38.34 -12.57
C ARG A 103 -22.32 -39.56 -13.09
N ASP A 104 -22.95 -40.39 -13.93
CA ASP A 104 -22.34 -41.63 -14.45
C ASP A 104 -21.09 -41.38 -15.32
N SER A 105 -20.94 -40.17 -15.86
CA SER A 105 -19.80 -39.74 -16.68
C SER A 105 -18.80 -38.87 -15.91
N LEU A 106 -19.07 -38.56 -14.63
CA LEU A 106 -18.23 -37.68 -13.82
C LEU A 106 -16.96 -38.42 -13.37
N GLU A 107 -15.81 -37.93 -13.81
CA GLU A 107 -14.50 -38.46 -13.42
C GLU A 107 -13.83 -37.57 -12.37
N PRO A 108 -13.15 -38.15 -11.36
CA PRO A 108 -12.50 -37.36 -10.32
C PRO A 108 -11.21 -36.71 -10.83
N PHE A 109 -10.97 -35.49 -10.36
CA PHE A 109 -9.66 -34.83 -10.44
C PHE A 109 -8.59 -35.68 -9.74
N ALA A 110 -8.92 -36.15 -8.53
CA ALA A 110 -8.05 -36.99 -7.72
C ALA A 110 -8.84 -38.00 -6.89
N THR A 111 -8.28 -39.20 -6.73
CA THR A 111 -8.75 -40.23 -5.79
C THR A 111 -7.67 -40.49 -4.75
N LYS A 112 -7.96 -40.25 -3.48
CA LYS A 112 -6.99 -40.33 -2.38
C LYS A 112 -7.67 -40.49 -1.02
N ASP A 113 -6.89 -40.76 0.02
CA ASP A 113 -7.35 -40.54 1.40
C ASP A 113 -7.43 -39.03 1.63
N LEU A 114 -8.59 -38.55 2.08
CA LEU A 114 -8.89 -37.12 2.22
C LEU A 114 -8.09 -36.50 3.37
N ALA A 115 -7.41 -35.40 3.12
CA ALA A 115 -6.81 -34.55 4.14
C ALA A 115 -7.88 -33.63 4.78
N GLY A 116 -7.55 -33.04 5.94
CA GLY A 116 -8.41 -32.02 6.56
C GLY A 116 -8.63 -30.80 5.65
N THR A 117 -7.62 -30.46 4.87
CA THR A 117 -7.67 -29.43 3.84
C THR A 117 -7.05 -29.96 2.55
N GLU A 118 -7.74 -29.79 1.43
CA GLU A 118 -7.30 -30.17 0.09
C GLU A 118 -7.12 -28.91 -0.77
N THR A 119 -5.89 -28.64 -1.22
CA THR A 119 -5.58 -27.52 -2.12
C THR A 119 -5.47 -28.00 -3.56
N ILE A 120 -6.07 -27.26 -4.49
CA ILE A 120 -6.14 -27.60 -5.92
C ILE A 120 -5.79 -26.35 -6.74
N SER A 121 -4.73 -26.44 -7.53
CA SER A 121 -4.44 -25.47 -8.60
C SER A 121 -5.28 -25.86 -9.81
N VAL A 122 -6.26 -25.02 -10.13
CA VAL A 122 -7.25 -25.25 -11.20
C VAL A 122 -6.75 -24.63 -12.51
N LEU A 123 -6.17 -23.43 -12.45
CA LEU A 123 -5.46 -22.77 -13.53
C LEU A 123 -4.12 -22.26 -12.99
N ASP A 124 -3.09 -22.33 -13.81
CA ASP A 124 -1.73 -21.86 -13.52
C ASP A 124 -1.27 -20.99 -14.68
N GLN A 125 -1.22 -19.68 -14.45
CA GLN A 125 -0.77 -18.65 -15.39
C GLN A 125 -1.44 -18.73 -16.77
N VAL A 126 -2.76 -18.94 -16.80
CA VAL A 126 -3.53 -19.14 -18.03
C VAL A 126 -4.02 -17.81 -18.60
N GLN A 127 -3.72 -17.56 -19.87
CA GLN A 127 -4.29 -16.45 -20.65
C GLN A 127 -5.50 -16.92 -21.46
N PHE A 128 -6.67 -16.32 -21.21
CA PHE A 128 -7.93 -16.72 -21.84
C PHE A 128 -7.97 -16.41 -23.35
N GLU A 129 -7.36 -15.32 -23.82
CA GLU A 129 -7.28 -15.01 -25.27
C GLU A 129 -6.54 -16.11 -26.05
N SER A 130 -5.43 -16.61 -25.49
CA SER A 130 -4.66 -17.71 -26.09
C SER A 130 -5.45 -19.03 -26.13
N ALA A 131 -6.45 -19.18 -25.27
CA ALA A 131 -7.41 -20.30 -25.27
C ALA A 131 -8.63 -20.07 -26.18
N GLY A 132 -8.73 -18.92 -26.85
CA GLY A 132 -9.84 -18.53 -27.73
C GLY A 132 -11.08 -18.02 -26.98
N ILE A 133 -10.91 -17.54 -25.75
CA ILE A 133 -11.97 -16.98 -24.91
C ILE A 133 -11.73 -15.47 -24.75
N ASP A 134 -12.39 -14.68 -25.59
CA ASP A 134 -12.15 -13.23 -25.66
C ASP A 134 -13.07 -12.42 -24.72
N GLN A 135 -14.15 -13.03 -24.21
CA GLN A 135 -15.12 -12.45 -23.27
C GLN A 135 -16.06 -13.54 -22.74
N GLY A 136 -16.64 -13.36 -21.55
CA GLY A 136 -17.64 -14.28 -21.01
C GLY A 136 -17.59 -14.37 -19.49
N GLU A 137 -18.10 -15.47 -18.94
CA GLU A 137 -18.03 -15.78 -17.52
C GLU A 137 -17.54 -17.22 -17.35
N LEU A 138 -16.55 -17.41 -16.48
CA LEU A 138 -16.10 -18.71 -16.01
C LEU A 138 -16.70 -18.99 -14.63
N ALA A 139 -17.36 -20.14 -14.50
CA ALA A 139 -17.87 -20.63 -13.21
C ALA A 139 -17.17 -21.93 -12.80
N ILE A 140 -16.53 -21.95 -11.62
CA ILE A 140 -15.87 -23.14 -11.07
C ILE A 140 -16.64 -23.70 -9.87
N TYR A 141 -16.95 -24.99 -9.92
CA TYR A 141 -17.47 -25.76 -8.79
C TYR A 141 -16.42 -26.74 -8.30
N ILE A 142 -16.24 -26.83 -6.98
CA ILE A 142 -15.42 -27.84 -6.32
C ILE A 142 -16.33 -28.72 -5.46
N GLY A 143 -16.02 -30.01 -5.41
CA GLY A 143 -16.74 -31.00 -4.61
C GLY A 143 -15.91 -32.23 -4.26
N TYR A 144 -16.41 -33.04 -3.34
CA TYR A 144 -15.86 -34.35 -3.03
C TYR A 144 -16.94 -35.36 -2.65
N GLU A 145 -16.60 -36.65 -2.74
CA GLU A 145 -17.41 -37.76 -2.22
C GLU A 145 -16.55 -38.77 -1.45
N LEU A 146 -17.19 -39.55 -0.60
CA LEU A 146 -16.58 -40.71 0.03
C LEU A 146 -16.78 -41.94 -0.84
N ILE A 147 -15.73 -42.74 -1.04
CA ILE A 147 -15.85 -44.02 -1.76
C ILE A 147 -16.76 -45.00 -0.98
N SER A 148 -16.86 -44.84 0.34
CA SER A 148 -17.74 -45.63 1.20
C SER A 148 -19.21 -45.19 1.19
N ASP A 149 -19.51 -43.99 0.67
CA ASP A 149 -20.86 -43.40 0.61
C ASP A 149 -21.03 -42.67 -0.74
N THR A 150 -21.09 -43.44 -1.83
CA THR A 150 -21.23 -42.89 -3.19
C THR A 150 -22.63 -42.34 -3.49
N ASP A 151 -23.55 -42.34 -2.52
CA ASP A 151 -24.87 -41.72 -2.68
C ASP A 151 -24.83 -40.21 -2.40
N LYS A 152 -23.70 -39.68 -1.88
CA LYS A 152 -23.53 -38.27 -1.52
C LYS A 152 -22.37 -37.60 -2.24
N ILE A 153 -22.59 -36.36 -2.68
CA ILE A 153 -21.51 -35.43 -3.08
C ILE A 153 -21.67 -34.17 -2.24
N TYR A 154 -20.55 -33.73 -1.66
CA TYR A 154 -20.40 -32.48 -0.94
C TYR A 154 -19.78 -31.47 -1.90
N TYR A 155 -20.42 -30.33 -2.15
CA TYR A 155 -19.91 -29.37 -3.13
C TYR A 155 -20.27 -27.93 -2.77
N SER A 156 -19.52 -27.00 -3.35
CA SER A 156 -19.76 -25.56 -3.33
C SER A 156 -21.16 -25.21 -3.88
N ALA A 157 -22.01 -24.60 -3.05
CA ALA A 157 -23.37 -24.27 -3.46
C ALA A 157 -23.42 -23.13 -4.50
N THR A 158 -22.46 -22.22 -4.41
CA THR A 158 -22.23 -21.14 -5.37
C THR A 158 -20.85 -21.33 -5.98
N PRO A 159 -20.69 -21.27 -7.31
CA PRO A 159 -19.38 -21.38 -7.92
C PRO A 159 -18.54 -20.14 -7.66
N LEU A 160 -17.22 -20.26 -7.78
CA LEU A 160 -16.38 -19.10 -8.08
C LEU A 160 -16.80 -18.57 -9.45
N ARG A 161 -17.05 -17.26 -9.55
CA ARG A 161 -17.36 -16.58 -10.81
C ARG A 161 -16.22 -15.63 -11.14
N VAL A 162 -15.77 -15.69 -12.39
CA VAL A 162 -14.76 -14.81 -12.95
C VAL A 162 -15.31 -14.28 -14.27
N ASP A 163 -15.59 -12.98 -14.32
CA ASP A 163 -15.96 -12.31 -15.55
C ASP A 163 -14.71 -12.07 -16.41
N ILE A 164 -14.73 -12.52 -17.67
CA ILE A 164 -13.67 -12.29 -18.64
C ILE A 164 -14.10 -11.07 -19.46
N VAL A 165 -13.45 -9.93 -19.22
CA VAL A 165 -13.87 -8.63 -19.76
C VAL A 165 -12.66 -7.91 -20.37
N PRO A 166 -12.67 -7.63 -21.68
CA PRO A 166 -11.62 -6.81 -22.30
C PRO A 166 -11.51 -5.43 -21.63
N GLY A 167 -10.33 -5.10 -21.11
CA GLY A 167 -9.99 -3.84 -20.46
C GLY A 167 -10.14 -3.81 -18.93
N ALA A 168 -10.31 -4.94 -18.24
CA ALA A 168 -10.30 -4.99 -16.78
C ALA A 168 -8.94 -4.54 -16.21
N LEU A 169 -8.92 -3.88 -15.03
CA LEU A 169 -7.70 -3.34 -14.43
C LEU A 169 -7.23 -4.18 -13.24
N GLY A 170 -5.94 -4.53 -13.19
CA GLY A 170 -5.34 -5.35 -12.13
C GLY A 170 -4.75 -4.63 -10.90
N SER A 171 -4.92 -3.31 -10.77
CA SER A 171 -4.36 -2.50 -9.68
C SER A 171 -5.41 -1.53 -9.13
N ARG A 172 -5.60 -1.51 -7.80
CA ARG A 172 -6.78 -0.92 -7.13
C ARG A 172 -6.49 0.46 -6.53
N SER A 173 -7.30 1.46 -6.89
CA SER A 173 -7.49 2.68 -6.10
C SER A 173 -8.98 2.84 -5.82
N ARG A 174 -9.35 3.19 -4.57
CA ARG A 174 -10.75 3.35 -4.14
C ARG A 174 -11.26 4.80 -4.24
N TYR A 175 -10.47 5.73 -4.78
CA TYR A 175 -10.92 7.12 -4.89
C TYR A 175 -12.11 7.25 -5.85
N VAL A 176 -13.19 7.88 -5.36
CA VAL A 176 -14.49 8.01 -6.04
C VAL A 176 -15.27 6.68 -6.17
N GLY A 177 -15.07 5.70 -5.30
CA GLY A 177 -15.97 4.52 -5.25
C GLY A 177 -15.92 3.63 -6.51
N VAL A 178 -14.72 3.44 -7.06
CA VAL A 178 -14.48 2.56 -8.22
C VAL A 178 -14.83 1.12 -7.83
N ASP A 179 -15.75 0.52 -8.58
CA ASP A 179 -15.87 -0.93 -8.69
C ASP A 179 -14.77 -1.40 -9.66
N SER A 180 -13.83 -2.23 -9.20
CA SER A 180 -12.73 -2.74 -10.03
C SER A 180 -13.20 -3.61 -11.20
N CYS A 181 -14.47 -4.05 -11.20
CA CYS A 181 -15.11 -4.74 -12.32
C CYS A 181 -15.69 -3.76 -13.36
N SER A 182 -15.65 -2.46 -13.08
CA SER A 182 -16.16 -1.39 -13.92
C SER A 182 -15.28 -0.15 -13.79
N PRO A 183 -14.03 -0.16 -14.33
CA PRO A 183 -13.20 1.04 -14.39
C PRO A 183 -13.99 2.20 -15.00
N TYR A 184 -13.74 3.42 -14.52
CA TYR A 184 -14.38 4.58 -15.13
C TYR A 184 -13.96 4.68 -16.59
N ALA A 185 -14.93 4.93 -17.47
CA ALA A 185 -14.58 5.43 -18.79
C ALA A 185 -13.76 6.72 -18.62
N VAL A 186 -12.77 6.94 -19.48
CA VAL A 186 -11.88 8.09 -19.37
C VAL A 186 -12.26 9.16 -20.36
N ASP A 187 -12.61 10.34 -19.84
CA ASP A 187 -12.78 11.55 -20.61
C ASP A 187 -11.42 12.25 -20.78
N ALA A 188 -10.89 12.22 -22.01
CA ALA A 188 -9.65 12.90 -22.38
C ALA A 188 -9.93 14.20 -23.15
N THR A 189 -9.46 15.32 -22.61
CA THR A 189 -9.50 16.63 -23.29
C THR A 189 -8.09 17.11 -23.58
N SER A 190 -7.73 17.17 -24.87
CA SER A 190 -6.39 17.52 -25.30
C SER A 190 -6.18 19.00 -25.61
N ALA A 191 -4.93 19.44 -25.56
CA ALA A 191 -4.46 20.76 -25.98
C ALA A 191 -5.10 21.94 -25.22
N ILE A 192 -5.29 21.77 -23.91
CA ILE A 192 -5.75 22.83 -23.02
C ILE A 192 -4.59 23.77 -22.73
N VAL A 193 -4.77 25.08 -22.95
CA VAL A 193 -3.78 26.08 -22.56
C VAL A 193 -3.84 26.27 -21.05
N TYR A 194 -2.77 25.91 -20.35
CA TYR A 194 -2.64 26.09 -18.90
C TYR A 194 -1.88 27.36 -18.51
N GLY A 195 -1.13 27.93 -19.45
CA GLY A 195 -0.39 29.17 -19.27
C GLY A 195 0.31 29.59 -20.55
N THR A 196 1.12 30.65 -20.46
CA THR A 196 2.08 31.04 -21.50
C THR A 196 3.48 31.13 -20.92
N GLY A 197 4.49 31.05 -21.78
CA GLY A 197 5.85 31.34 -21.41
C GLY A 197 6.59 32.03 -22.55
N THR A 198 7.49 32.94 -22.19
CA THR A 198 8.32 33.66 -23.17
C THR A 198 9.48 32.78 -23.61
N VAL A 199 9.76 32.79 -24.91
CA VAL A 199 10.91 32.15 -25.56
C VAL A 199 11.61 33.16 -26.47
N THR A 200 12.91 33.00 -26.71
CA THR A 200 13.69 33.96 -27.52
C THR A 200 14.21 33.40 -28.85
N ASN A 201 14.13 32.08 -29.05
CA ASN A 201 14.51 31.39 -30.29
C ASN A 201 13.29 30.62 -30.87
N PRO A 202 12.98 30.73 -32.17
CA PRO A 202 13.68 31.47 -33.24
C PRO A 202 13.48 33.00 -33.23
N ALA A 203 12.57 33.50 -32.41
CA ALA A 203 12.37 34.93 -32.14
C ALA A 203 11.64 35.10 -30.81
N THR A 204 11.75 36.27 -30.18
CA THR A 204 11.01 36.60 -28.95
C THR A 204 9.50 36.50 -29.17
N ALA A 205 8.86 35.56 -28.47
CA ALA A 205 7.43 35.32 -28.54
C ALA A 205 6.90 34.72 -27.23
N GLU A 206 5.62 34.95 -26.95
CA GLU A 206 4.86 34.13 -26.01
C GLU A 206 4.43 32.86 -26.71
N VAL A 207 4.69 31.71 -26.09
CA VAL A 207 4.17 30.41 -26.53
C VAL A 207 3.14 29.91 -25.54
N ASP A 208 2.07 29.29 -26.06
CA ASP A 208 1.09 28.60 -25.24
C ASP A 208 1.72 27.35 -24.62
N LEU A 209 1.51 27.16 -23.33
CA LEU A 209 1.85 25.93 -22.63
C LEU A 209 0.60 25.06 -22.55
N LEU A 210 0.70 23.85 -23.07
CA LEU A 210 -0.46 22.96 -23.29
C LEU A 210 -0.43 21.77 -22.34
N LEU A 211 -1.61 21.31 -21.93
CA LEU A 211 -1.79 20.03 -21.25
C LEU A 211 -2.91 19.21 -21.89
N ASP A 212 -2.86 17.90 -21.65
CA ASP A 212 -3.96 16.98 -21.87
C ASP A 212 -4.51 16.56 -20.51
N LEU A 213 -5.83 16.66 -20.34
CA LEU A 213 -6.55 16.34 -19.11
C LEU A 213 -7.28 15.01 -19.27
N TYR A 214 -7.07 14.09 -18.33
CA TYR A 214 -7.71 12.78 -18.26
C TYR A 214 -8.54 12.71 -16.98
N MET A 215 -9.84 12.45 -17.12
CA MET A 215 -10.81 12.42 -16.02
C MET A 215 -11.59 11.11 -16.02
N PRO A 216 -11.97 10.58 -14.84
CA PRO A 216 -13.01 9.57 -14.77
C PRO A 216 -14.35 10.16 -15.23
N ASP A 217 -15.10 9.44 -16.05
CA ASP A 217 -16.48 9.77 -16.47
C ASP A 217 -17.45 9.55 -15.32
N VAL A 218 -17.38 10.45 -14.33
CA VAL A 218 -18.21 10.47 -13.13
C VAL A 218 -18.39 11.89 -12.63
N ASN A 219 -19.49 12.14 -11.91
CA ASN A 219 -19.71 13.45 -11.31
C ASN A 219 -18.76 13.67 -10.12
N LEU A 220 -17.80 14.57 -10.30
CA LEU A 220 -16.82 14.96 -9.28
C LEU A 220 -17.30 16.09 -8.37
N PHE A 221 -18.44 16.74 -8.63
CA PHE A 221 -18.88 17.89 -7.83
C PHE A 221 -19.02 17.54 -6.33
N GLY A 222 -18.39 18.35 -5.48
CA GLY A 222 -18.33 18.17 -4.04
C GLY A 222 -17.45 17.00 -3.59
N LYS A 223 -16.64 16.42 -4.48
CA LYS A 223 -15.67 15.37 -4.17
C LYS A 223 -14.28 15.95 -3.95
N LYS A 224 -13.44 15.20 -3.22
CA LYS A 224 -11.99 15.39 -3.19
C LYS A 224 -11.34 14.30 -4.06
N VAL A 225 -10.44 14.69 -4.94
CA VAL A 225 -9.93 13.85 -6.02
C VAL A 225 -8.40 13.86 -6.01
N PRO A 226 -7.73 12.70 -5.95
CA PRO A 226 -6.27 12.66 -6.04
C PRO A 226 -5.85 13.00 -7.47
N ALA A 227 -4.68 13.62 -7.63
CA ALA A 227 -4.21 14.02 -8.96
C ALA A 227 -2.75 13.70 -9.25
N MET A 228 -2.49 13.30 -10.49
CA MET A 228 -1.16 13.03 -11.03
C MET A 228 -0.76 14.07 -12.08
N VAL A 229 0.45 14.61 -11.96
CA VAL A 229 1.07 15.46 -12.97
C VAL A 229 2.17 14.69 -13.69
N ILE A 230 2.00 14.54 -14.99
CA ILE A 230 2.82 13.69 -15.85
C ILE A 230 3.70 14.57 -16.74
N ILE A 231 5.01 14.36 -16.66
CA ILE A 231 6.03 15.21 -17.27
C ILE A 231 6.85 14.39 -18.26
N HIS A 232 6.83 14.81 -19.52
CA HIS A 232 7.48 14.05 -20.60
C HIS A 232 9.01 14.15 -20.58
N GLY A 233 9.66 13.12 -21.11
CA GLY A 233 11.10 13.11 -21.37
C GLY A 233 11.48 13.83 -22.67
N GLY A 234 12.75 13.71 -23.07
CA GLY A 234 13.27 14.31 -24.31
C GLY A 234 14.48 15.23 -24.11
N ALA A 235 15.26 14.99 -23.05
CA ALA A 235 16.49 15.73 -22.73
C ALA A 235 16.31 17.26 -22.61
N PHE A 236 15.08 17.74 -22.40
CA PHE A 236 14.65 19.14 -22.48
C PHE A 236 14.68 19.77 -23.88
N TYR A 237 15.04 19.03 -24.93
CA TYR A 237 15.09 19.53 -26.32
C TYR A 237 13.92 19.07 -27.18
N ALA A 238 13.18 18.06 -26.72
CA ALA A 238 12.08 17.44 -27.43
C ALA A 238 11.09 16.81 -26.46
N GLY A 239 10.13 16.07 -27.01
CA GLY A 239 9.05 15.45 -26.26
C GLY A 239 7.78 16.28 -26.32
N SER A 240 6.71 15.70 -25.77
CA SER A 240 5.40 16.34 -25.67
C SER A 240 4.52 15.58 -24.70
N ARG A 241 3.48 16.23 -24.19
CA ARG A 241 2.41 15.65 -23.36
C ARG A 241 1.74 14.39 -23.93
N SER A 242 1.85 14.16 -25.25
CA SER A 242 1.32 12.96 -25.90
C SER A 242 2.32 11.79 -25.95
N GLN A 243 3.36 11.78 -25.12
CA GLN A 243 4.34 10.68 -25.09
C GLN A 243 3.65 9.36 -24.68
N PRO A 244 3.57 8.34 -25.56
CA PRO A 244 2.62 7.23 -25.40
C PRO A 244 2.69 6.50 -24.06
N ALA A 245 3.89 6.13 -23.61
CA ALA A 245 4.05 5.37 -22.36
C ALA A 245 3.64 6.14 -21.10
N LEU A 246 3.75 7.47 -21.11
CA LEU A 246 3.35 8.31 -19.99
C LEU A 246 1.85 8.65 -20.05
N VAL A 247 1.30 8.78 -21.27
CA VAL A 247 -0.15 8.90 -21.49
C VAL A 247 -0.89 7.65 -21.04
N ASP A 248 -0.29 6.46 -21.16
CA ASP A 248 -0.90 5.22 -20.68
C ASP A 248 -1.10 5.24 -19.16
N TYR A 249 -0.14 5.76 -18.38
CA TYR A 249 -0.36 6.03 -16.96
C TYR A 249 -1.49 7.03 -16.72
N ALA A 250 -1.55 8.11 -17.49
CA ALA A 250 -2.60 9.14 -17.33
C ALA A 250 -4.01 8.53 -17.46
N ALA A 251 -4.19 7.68 -18.46
CA ALA A 251 -5.45 6.98 -18.69
C ALA A 251 -5.75 5.96 -17.58
N ARG A 252 -4.75 5.17 -17.16
CA ARG A 252 -4.92 4.16 -16.09
C ARG A 252 -5.24 4.80 -14.74
N PHE A 253 -4.56 5.87 -14.37
CA PHE A 253 -4.90 6.65 -13.17
C PHE A 253 -6.31 7.24 -13.27
N ALA A 254 -6.68 7.83 -14.42
CA ALA A 254 -8.03 8.37 -14.60
C ALA A 254 -9.12 7.29 -14.47
N ALA A 255 -8.89 6.10 -15.03
CA ALA A 255 -9.80 4.96 -14.90
C ALA A 255 -9.96 4.46 -13.44
N GLN A 256 -8.95 4.74 -12.60
CA GLN A 256 -8.95 4.46 -11.15
C GLN A 256 -9.46 5.64 -10.29
N GLY A 257 -10.05 6.67 -10.90
CA GLY A 257 -10.66 7.79 -10.17
C GLY A 257 -9.74 8.98 -9.89
N TYR A 258 -8.54 9.02 -10.47
CA TYR A 258 -7.63 10.17 -10.38
C TYR A 258 -7.96 11.24 -11.41
N LEU A 259 -7.58 12.48 -11.11
CA LEU A 259 -7.39 13.50 -12.13
C LEU A 259 -5.96 13.42 -12.65
N SER A 260 -5.74 13.19 -13.95
CA SER A 260 -4.38 13.19 -14.51
C SER A 260 -4.19 14.29 -15.53
N ILE A 261 -3.08 15.03 -15.42
CA ILE A 261 -2.65 15.98 -16.46
C ILE A 261 -1.29 15.58 -17.01
N SER A 262 -1.17 15.58 -18.34
CA SER A 262 0.12 15.45 -19.02
C SER A 262 0.47 16.79 -19.67
N ILE A 263 1.66 17.32 -19.40
CA ILE A 263 1.99 18.73 -19.69
C ILE A 263 3.11 18.85 -20.72
N ASP A 264 3.02 19.85 -21.60
CA ASP A 264 4.17 20.39 -22.32
C ASP A 264 4.87 21.43 -21.46
N TYR A 265 6.19 21.58 -21.63
CA TYR A 265 6.99 22.64 -21.03
C TYR A 265 7.89 23.29 -22.09
N ARG A 266 8.42 24.49 -21.81
CA ARG A 266 9.36 25.16 -22.72
C ARG A 266 10.64 24.34 -22.88
N LEU A 267 11.04 24.13 -24.13
CA LEU A 267 12.22 23.35 -24.49
C LEU A 267 13.48 24.23 -24.53
N ALA A 268 14.61 23.66 -24.16
CA ALA A 268 15.95 24.26 -24.17
C ALA A 268 16.24 25.01 -25.48
N GLY A 269 15.97 24.37 -26.62
CA GLY A 269 16.17 24.95 -27.96
C GLY A 269 15.31 26.18 -28.26
N GLN A 270 14.31 26.51 -27.44
CA GLN A 270 13.51 27.73 -27.56
C GLN A 270 14.14 28.90 -26.79
N VAL A 271 15.16 28.66 -25.98
CA VAL A 271 15.84 29.64 -25.11
C VAL A 271 14.80 30.39 -24.26
N PRO A 272 14.20 29.69 -23.27
CA PRO A 272 13.11 30.23 -22.46
C PRO A 272 13.58 31.39 -21.57
N GLU A 273 12.71 32.39 -21.39
CA GLU A 273 12.94 33.46 -20.42
C GLU A 273 12.36 33.04 -19.07
N LEU A 274 13.22 32.89 -18.06
CA LEU A 274 12.81 32.48 -16.71
C LEU A 274 12.24 33.66 -15.93
N SER A 275 11.26 33.41 -15.06
CA SER A 275 10.85 34.41 -14.08
C SER A 275 12.00 34.76 -13.11
N PRO A 276 12.00 35.94 -12.44
CA PRO A 276 13.15 36.40 -11.66
C PRO A 276 13.64 35.42 -10.58
N GLN A 277 12.73 34.67 -9.93
CA GLN A 277 13.10 33.69 -8.92
C GLN A 277 13.81 32.49 -9.55
N PHE A 278 13.28 31.96 -10.64
CA PHE A 278 13.88 30.85 -11.38
C PHE A 278 15.18 31.26 -12.10
N ALA A 279 15.29 32.50 -12.58
CA ALA A 279 16.54 33.04 -13.10
C ALA A 279 17.62 33.08 -12.01
N SER A 280 17.26 33.48 -10.78
CA SER A 280 18.20 33.49 -9.65
C SER A 280 18.64 32.08 -9.24
N LEU A 281 17.77 31.07 -9.40
CA LEU A 281 18.13 29.67 -9.21
C LEU A 281 19.09 29.20 -10.30
N TYR A 282 18.77 29.48 -11.57
CA TYR A 282 19.62 29.13 -12.70
C TYR A 282 21.04 29.69 -12.55
N ASP A 283 21.18 30.97 -12.18
CA ASP A 283 22.49 31.60 -11.91
C ASP A 283 23.30 30.91 -10.79
N GLN A 284 22.66 30.18 -9.87
CA GLN A 284 23.33 29.46 -8.78
C GLN A 284 23.79 28.05 -9.17
N VAL A 285 23.12 27.42 -10.13
CA VAL A 285 23.33 26.01 -10.49
C VAL A 285 23.86 25.83 -11.93
N GLU A 286 24.04 26.91 -12.68
CA GLU A 286 24.50 26.85 -14.07
C GLU A 286 25.94 26.32 -14.21
N SER A 287 26.16 25.54 -15.27
CA SER A 287 27.49 25.04 -15.66
C SER A 287 28.29 26.12 -16.41
N GLU A 288 29.62 26.01 -16.42
CA GLU A 288 30.49 26.81 -17.30
C GLU A 288 30.51 26.27 -18.75
N ASP A 289 30.00 25.06 -19.00
CA ASP A 289 29.88 24.49 -20.34
C ASP A 289 28.62 24.99 -21.07
N GLY A 290 28.80 25.59 -22.24
CA GLY A 290 27.70 26.23 -22.98
C GLY A 290 26.61 25.30 -23.48
N GLN A 291 26.88 24.00 -23.69
CA GLN A 291 25.84 23.03 -24.07
C GLN A 291 25.02 22.59 -22.85
N GLU A 292 25.68 22.47 -21.69
CA GLU A 292 25.03 22.19 -20.41
C GLU A 292 24.20 23.39 -19.93
N GLN A 293 24.61 24.62 -20.24
CA GLN A 293 23.83 25.83 -19.96
C GLN A 293 22.47 25.83 -20.66
N GLU A 294 22.43 25.57 -21.97
CA GLU A 294 21.17 25.55 -22.71
C GLU A 294 20.22 24.46 -22.18
N GLN A 295 20.76 23.28 -21.87
CA GLN A 295 20.00 22.19 -21.29
C GLN A 295 19.50 22.53 -19.87
N GLY A 296 20.36 23.11 -19.03
CA GLY A 296 20.03 23.58 -17.69
C GLY A 296 18.94 24.65 -17.71
N LEU A 297 18.97 25.55 -18.69
CA LEU A 297 17.93 26.55 -18.88
C LEU A 297 16.57 25.90 -19.20
N GLY A 298 16.56 24.87 -20.06
CA GLY A 298 15.38 24.06 -20.33
C GLY A 298 14.89 23.29 -19.10
N MET A 299 15.80 22.76 -18.29
CA MET A 299 15.47 22.07 -17.04
C MET A 299 14.77 23.01 -16.04
N ILE A 300 15.33 24.19 -15.79
CA ILE A 300 14.72 25.17 -14.88
C ILE A 300 13.38 25.70 -15.42
N ALA A 301 13.26 25.88 -16.74
CA ALA A 301 11.98 26.25 -17.35
C ALA A 301 10.92 25.15 -17.20
N ALA A 302 11.30 23.87 -17.29
CA ALA A 302 10.40 22.74 -17.06
C ALA A 302 9.89 22.70 -15.62
N MET A 303 10.73 23.01 -14.63
CA MET A 303 10.31 23.14 -13.23
C MET A 303 9.30 24.28 -13.05
N GLU A 304 9.60 25.47 -13.61
CA GLU A 304 8.70 26.63 -13.56
C GLU A 304 7.34 26.31 -14.18
N ASP A 305 7.35 25.71 -15.36
CA ASP A 305 6.14 25.42 -16.12
C ASP A 305 5.32 24.28 -15.46
N SER A 306 5.96 23.34 -14.78
CA SER A 306 5.28 22.32 -13.95
C SER A 306 4.51 22.94 -12.78
N LEU A 307 5.09 23.92 -12.07
CA LEU A 307 4.37 24.65 -11.02
C LEU A 307 3.19 25.46 -11.56
N LYS A 308 3.32 26.05 -12.77
CA LYS A 308 2.18 26.72 -13.45
C LYS A 308 1.07 25.73 -13.77
N ALA A 309 1.41 24.53 -14.23
CA ALA A 309 0.42 23.49 -14.52
C ALA A 309 -0.31 23.00 -13.25
N ILE A 310 0.41 22.82 -12.13
CA ILE A 310 -0.21 22.48 -10.84
C ILE A 310 -1.14 23.59 -10.36
N ALA A 311 -0.73 24.86 -10.49
CA ALA A 311 -1.58 25.99 -10.14
C ALA A 311 -2.84 26.03 -11.02
N TRP A 312 -2.72 25.75 -12.32
CA TRP A 312 -3.87 25.60 -13.21
C TRP A 312 -4.79 24.47 -12.76
N LEU A 313 -4.24 23.31 -12.39
CA LEU A 313 -5.01 22.13 -11.95
C LEU A 313 -5.89 22.43 -10.74
N LYS A 314 -5.31 23.08 -9.73
CA LYS A 314 -6.04 23.48 -8.51
C LYS A 314 -7.16 24.47 -8.83
N ASN A 315 -6.90 25.46 -9.70
CA ASN A 315 -7.92 26.42 -10.13
C ASN A 315 -9.03 25.77 -10.97
N TYR A 316 -8.67 24.81 -11.83
CA TYR A 316 -9.62 24.03 -12.61
C TYR A 316 -10.56 23.25 -11.69
N ALA A 317 -10.02 22.49 -10.74
CA ALA A 317 -10.80 21.73 -9.76
C ALA A 317 -11.80 22.62 -9.00
N GLN A 318 -11.31 23.73 -8.44
CA GLN A 318 -12.15 24.70 -7.74
C GLN A 318 -13.25 25.26 -8.64
N GLY A 319 -12.93 25.59 -9.90
CA GLY A 319 -13.89 26.08 -10.88
C GLY A 319 -14.97 25.07 -11.27
N GLN A 320 -14.65 23.76 -11.18
CA GLN A 320 -15.59 22.66 -11.40
C GLN A 320 -16.35 22.24 -10.11
N GLY A 321 -16.03 22.85 -8.97
CA GLY A 321 -16.71 22.57 -7.70
C GLY A 321 -16.25 21.28 -7.01
N PHE A 322 -15.00 20.87 -7.23
CA PHE A 322 -14.35 19.77 -6.52
C PHE A 322 -12.96 20.18 -6.03
N GLU A 323 -12.35 19.37 -5.18
CA GLU A 323 -11.06 19.69 -4.56
C GLU A 323 -10.00 18.63 -4.91
N ILE A 324 -8.73 19.03 -4.92
CA ILE A 324 -7.61 18.08 -5.05
C ILE A 324 -7.22 17.60 -3.66
N SER A 325 -7.39 16.31 -3.36
CA SER A 325 -7.03 15.74 -2.04
C SER A 325 -5.54 15.47 -1.88
N ALA A 326 -4.88 15.03 -2.96
CA ALA A 326 -3.48 14.64 -2.95
C ALA A 326 -2.85 14.91 -4.32
N LEU A 327 -1.55 15.17 -4.33
CA LEU A 327 -0.77 15.42 -5.54
C LEU A 327 0.38 14.43 -5.66
N GLY A 328 0.54 13.84 -6.83
CA GLY A 328 1.70 13.05 -7.21
C GLY A 328 2.35 13.57 -8.49
N LEU A 329 3.65 13.32 -8.61
CA LEU A 329 4.44 13.64 -9.80
C LEU A 329 4.88 12.35 -10.48
N LEU A 330 4.86 12.33 -11.81
CA LEU A 330 5.42 11.24 -12.60
C LEU A 330 6.20 11.81 -13.77
N GLY A 331 7.44 11.38 -13.94
CA GLY A 331 8.26 11.81 -15.05
C GLY A 331 9.10 10.70 -15.65
N GLY A 332 9.48 10.87 -16.92
CA GLY A 332 10.46 10.01 -17.61
C GLY A 332 11.67 10.79 -18.10
N SER A 333 12.89 10.28 -17.90
CA SER A 333 14.15 10.93 -18.33
C SER A 333 14.21 12.39 -17.85
N ALA A 334 14.33 13.37 -18.74
CA ALA A 334 14.25 14.81 -18.41
C ALA A 334 12.99 15.20 -17.60
N GLY A 335 11.84 14.57 -17.84
CA GLY A 335 10.64 14.77 -17.04
C GLY A 335 10.78 14.20 -15.64
N ALA A 336 11.52 13.10 -15.46
CA ALA A 336 11.81 12.51 -14.16
C ALA A 336 12.79 13.39 -13.36
N VAL A 337 13.80 13.95 -14.04
CA VAL A 337 14.66 15.00 -13.47
C VAL A 337 13.79 16.18 -13.00
N THR A 338 12.83 16.62 -13.83
CA THR A 338 11.91 17.70 -13.43
C THR A 338 11.08 17.31 -12.20
N ALA A 339 10.48 16.11 -12.19
CA ALA A 339 9.67 15.62 -11.08
C ALA A 339 10.46 15.53 -9.77
N LEU A 340 11.69 15.01 -9.80
CA LEU A 340 12.58 14.94 -8.63
C LEU A 340 12.91 16.32 -8.08
N ASN A 341 13.31 17.27 -8.93
CA ASN A 341 13.69 18.60 -8.45
C ASN A 341 12.47 19.44 -8.02
N VAL A 342 11.30 19.27 -8.63
CA VAL A 342 10.06 19.91 -8.16
C VAL A 342 9.59 19.31 -6.83
N GLY A 343 9.72 17.98 -6.67
CA GLY A 343 9.27 17.25 -5.50
C GLY A 343 10.20 17.34 -4.28
N TYR A 344 11.50 17.53 -4.49
CA TYR A 344 12.52 17.44 -3.43
C TYR A 344 13.62 18.52 -3.48
N GLY A 345 13.73 19.28 -4.58
CA GLY A 345 14.89 20.15 -4.81
C GLY A 345 14.61 21.64 -4.71
N LEU A 346 13.41 22.10 -5.06
CA LEU A 346 13.11 23.53 -5.14
C LEU A 346 12.95 24.20 -3.76
N ASP A 347 12.39 23.49 -2.80
CA ASP A 347 12.17 23.96 -1.43
C ASP A 347 13.48 24.26 -0.70
N ASP A 348 14.54 23.49 -0.96
CA ASP A 348 15.92 23.74 -0.56
C ASP A 348 16.44 25.14 -0.98
N TYR A 349 15.92 25.68 -2.08
CA TYR A 349 16.22 27.02 -2.58
C TYR A 349 15.15 28.06 -2.19
N GLY A 350 14.29 27.73 -1.23
CA GLY A 350 13.28 28.62 -0.67
C GLY A 350 12.05 28.83 -1.55
N PHE A 351 11.79 27.92 -2.49
CA PHE A 351 10.53 27.92 -3.23
C PHE A 351 9.41 27.34 -2.37
N SER A 352 8.21 27.92 -2.47
CA SER A 352 7.01 27.30 -1.91
C SER A 352 6.45 26.34 -2.95
N VAL A 353 6.63 25.04 -2.72
CA VAL A 353 6.06 23.97 -3.53
C VAL A 353 4.83 23.37 -2.83
N PRO A 354 3.86 22.81 -3.58
CA PRO A 354 2.80 22.00 -2.99
C PRO A 354 3.36 20.80 -2.24
N GLU A 355 2.64 20.32 -1.23
CA GLU A 355 2.90 19.01 -0.66
C GLU A 355 2.58 17.92 -1.69
N PHE A 356 3.56 17.04 -1.94
CA PHE A 356 3.41 15.88 -2.81
C PHE A 356 3.39 14.61 -1.95
N LYS A 357 2.53 13.65 -2.30
CA LYS A 357 2.47 12.35 -1.61
C LYS A 357 3.37 11.30 -2.26
N VAL A 358 3.62 11.43 -3.56
CA VAL A 358 4.47 10.50 -4.32
C VAL A 358 5.19 11.15 -5.49
N VAL A 359 6.43 10.72 -5.74
CA VAL A 359 7.21 11.02 -6.93
C VAL A 359 7.60 9.72 -7.62
N VAL A 360 7.20 9.58 -8.89
CA VAL A 360 7.56 8.46 -9.76
C VAL A 360 8.67 8.88 -10.72
N ASN A 361 9.83 8.25 -10.55
CA ASN A 361 11.06 8.52 -11.29
C ASN A 361 11.36 7.41 -12.31
N HIS A 362 11.02 7.63 -13.59
CA HIS A 362 11.50 6.78 -14.66
C HIS A 362 12.84 7.29 -15.19
N TRP A 363 13.94 6.66 -14.74
CA TRP A 363 15.33 6.87 -15.19
C TRP A 363 15.78 8.35 -15.25
N GLY A 364 15.51 9.10 -14.18
CA GLY A 364 16.05 10.43 -13.90
C GLY A 364 16.94 10.46 -12.65
N ASN A 365 17.58 11.61 -12.41
CA ASN A 365 18.38 11.92 -11.24
C ASN A 365 17.99 13.29 -10.66
N LEU A 366 18.13 13.46 -9.34
CA LEU A 366 18.05 14.75 -8.67
C LEU A 366 19.26 15.60 -9.10
N ALA A 367 19.03 16.84 -9.53
CA ALA A 367 20.04 17.61 -10.27
C ALA A 367 20.49 18.88 -9.55
N ILE A 368 19.61 19.56 -8.82
CA ILE A 368 19.93 20.79 -8.09
C ILE A 368 20.16 20.51 -6.60
N ASP A 369 21.15 19.67 -6.28
CA ASP A 369 21.42 19.35 -4.88
C ASP A 369 22.24 20.43 -4.16
N THR A 370 21.87 20.76 -2.93
CA THR A 370 22.62 21.69 -2.08
C THR A 370 23.81 21.02 -1.38
N ASP A 371 23.80 19.69 -1.24
CA ASP A 371 24.89 18.88 -0.70
C ASP A 371 25.50 17.98 -1.78
N SER A 372 26.68 18.35 -2.26
CA SER A 372 27.43 17.55 -3.25
C SER A 372 27.85 16.15 -2.77
N SER A 373 27.70 15.81 -1.49
CA SER A 373 28.13 14.54 -0.91
C SER A 373 27.02 13.49 -0.81
N LYS A 374 25.75 13.90 -0.77
CA LYS A 374 24.59 13.00 -0.69
C LYS A 374 23.31 13.74 -1.07
N PRO A 375 22.26 13.03 -1.51
CA PRO A 375 20.98 13.64 -1.82
C PRO A 375 20.35 14.41 -0.65
N SER A 376 19.89 15.64 -0.87
CA SER A 376 19.31 16.51 0.17
C SER A 376 17.82 16.27 0.47
N ILE A 377 17.36 15.02 0.40
CA ILE A 377 15.99 14.64 0.74
C ILE A 377 15.79 14.43 2.27
N THR A 378 14.56 14.63 2.74
CA THR A 378 14.12 14.47 4.14
C THR A 378 13.04 13.39 4.30
N ALA A 379 12.79 12.95 5.54
CA ALA A 379 11.91 11.81 5.82
C ALA A 379 10.41 12.12 5.75
N ASP A 380 10.06 13.41 5.73
CA ASP A 380 8.71 13.96 5.67
C ASP A 380 8.25 14.35 4.26
N GLU A 381 9.13 14.19 3.26
CA GLU A 381 8.80 14.44 1.85
C GLU A 381 8.01 13.29 1.20
N ALA A 382 7.69 13.47 -0.08
CA ALA A 382 6.93 12.52 -0.88
C ALA A 382 7.58 11.13 -0.96
N ALA A 383 6.76 10.07 -0.96
CA ALA A 383 7.25 8.73 -1.21
C ALA A 383 7.89 8.61 -2.60
N LEU A 384 8.95 7.82 -2.74
CA LEU A 384 9.75 7.75 -3.97
C LEU A 384 9.72 6.36 -4.60
N ILE A 385 9.27 6.24 -5.84
CA ILE A 385 9.47 5.01 -6.63
C ILE A 385 10.25 5.29 -7.90
N SER A 386 11.30 4.51 -8.15
CA SER A 386 12.13 4.63 -9.34
C SER A 386 12.13 3.37 -10.19
N VAL A 387 12.21 3.53 -11.51
CA VAL A 387 12.55 2.44 -12.45
C VAL A 387 13.77 2.86 -13.25
N HIS A 388 14.86 2.09 -13.19
CA HIS A 388 16.12 2.48 -13.84
C HIS A 388 16.95 1.27 -14.29
N GLY A 389 17.65 1.42 -15.42
CA GLY A 389 18.46 0.38 -16.06
C GLY A 389 19.92 0.42 -15.62
N THR A 390 20.53 -0.73 -15.37
CA THR A 390 21.92 -0.79 -14.89
C THR A 390 22.96 -0.42 -15.95
N GLU A 391 22.59 -0.47 -17.24
CA GLU A 391 23.46 -0.11 -18.37
C GLU A 391 23.03 1.19 -19.05
N ASP A 392 22.36 2.10 -18.34
CA ASP A 392 21.94 3.40 -18.86
C ASP A 392 23.14 4.32 -19.18
N PRO A 393 23.39 4.65 -20.46
CA PRO A 393 24.52 5.49 -20.85
C PRO A 393 24.19 7.00 -20.83
N THR A 394 22.95 7.38 -20.54
CA THR A 394 22.45 8.75 -20.67
C THR A 394 22.26 9.41 -19.31
N VAL A 395 21.51 8.76 -18.43
CA VAL A 395 21.35 9.16 -17.03
C VAL A 395 21.92 8.04 -16.19
N LEU A 396 22.94 8.34 -15.37
CA LEU A 396 23.63 7.28 -14.65
C LEU A 396 22.72 6.67 -13.58
N TYR A 397 22.56 5.34 -13.65
CA TYR A 397 21.84 4.51 -12.68
C TYR A 397 22.25 4.79 -11.23
N SER A 398 23.52 5.14 -11.00
CA SER A 398 24.04 5.47 -9.67
C SER A 398 23.25 6.57 -8.98
N GLY A 399 22.72 7.56 -9.70
CA GLY A 399 21.93 8.63 -9.08
C GLY A 399 20.61 8.12 -8.48
N SER A 400 19.97 7.13 -9.10
CA SER A 400 18.82 6.44 -8.48
C SER A 400 19.25 5.55 -7.30
N VAL A 401 20.42 4.92 -7.36
CA VAL A 401 20.95 4.19 -6.19
C VAL A 401 21.21 5.13 -5.01
N ASP A 402 21.82 6.29 -5.27
CA ASP A 402 22.23 7.23 -4.23
C ASP A 402 21.02 7.86 -3.52
N ILE A 403 19.99 8.28 -4.27
CA ILE A 403 18.76 8.85 -3.69
C ILE A 403 17.96 7.82 -2.90
N HIS A 404 17.89 6.57 -3.37
CA HIS A 404 17.21 5.50 -2.64
C HIS A 404 17.99 5.06 -1.40
N ALA A 405 19.32 5.00 -1.47
CA ALA A 405 20.15 4.74 -0.30
C ALA A 405 19.98 5.82 0.78
N ARG A 406 19.84 7.08 0.36
CA ARG A 406 19.51 8.17 1.26
C ARG A 406 18.10 8.05 1.83
N ALA A 407 17.11 7.70 1.01
CA ALA A 407 15.73 7.48 1.45
C ALA A 407 15.66 6.36 2.51
N ASP A 408 16.38 5.26 2.30
CA ASP A 408 16.52 4.18 3.28
C ASP A 408 17.20 4.66 4.58
N GLU A 409 18.26 5.47 4.49
CA GLU A 409 18.98 6.02 5.65
C GLU A 409 18.07 6.86 6.55
N ILE A 410 17.17 7.64 5.97
CA ILE A 410 16.30 8.57 6.71
C ILE A 410 14.90 8.02 6.99
N GLY A 411 14.58 6.83 6.48
CA GLY A 411 13.25 6.21 6.64
C GLY A 411 12.16 6.83 5.76
N LEU A 412 12.52 7.44 4.63
CA LEU A 412 11.55 7.87 3.61
C LEU A 412 11.01 6.64 2.87
N THR A 413 9.67 6.55 2.72
CA THR A 413 9.02 5.44 1.98
C THR A 413 9.50 5.43 0.53
N ASN A 414 10.15 4.35 0.11
CA ASN A 414 10.71 4.29 -1.23
C ASN A 414 10.81 2.87 -1.83
N GLU A 415 10.92 2.78 -3.16
CA GLU A 415 11.18 1.54 -3.90
C GLU A 415 11.99 1.78 -5.18
N LEU A 416 13.08 1.02 -5.39
CA LEU A 416 13.86 1.05 -6.63
C LEU A 416 13.68 -0.24 -7.43
N ILE A 417 13.05 -0.14 -8.60
CA ILE A 417 12.90 -1.23 -9.57
C ILE A 417 14.08 -1.20 -10.54
N THR A 418 15.04 -2.08 -10.29
CA THR A 418 16.26 -2.23 -11.09
C THR A 418 16.01 -3.10 -12.31
N SER A 419 16.34 -2.58 -13.51
CA SER A 419 16.29 -3.33 -14.76
C SER A 419 17.69 -3.74 -15.18
N GLU A 420 18.10 -4.95 -14.81
CA GLU A 420 19.45 -5.48 -15.06
C GLU A 420 19.76 -5.58 -16.56
N GLY A 421 20.95 -5.11 -16.97
CA GLY A 421 21.45 -5.13 -18.35
C GLY A 421 20.74 -4.16 -19.30
N ALA A 422 19.83 -3.33 -18.79
CA ALA A 422 18.92 -2.56 -19.62
C ALA A 422 19.38 -1.09 -19.72
N ALA A 423 19.26 -0.49 -20.92
CA ALA A 423 19.75 0.86 -21.24
C ALA A 423 18.64 1.94 -21.14
N HIS A 424 18.97 3.21 -21.42
CA HIS A 424 18.03 4.35 -21.29
C HIS A 424 16.68 4.14 -22.01
N GLY A 425 15.58 4.27 -21.27
CA GLY A 425 14.20 4.15 -21.79
C GLY A 425 13.81 2.78 -22.34
N PHE A 426 14.67 1.76 -22.28
CA PHE A 426 14.39 0.37 -22.62
C PHE A 426 13.69 0.16 -24.00
N SER A 427 14.32 0.61 -25.08
CA SER A 427 13.87 0.44 -26.48
C SER A 427 12.41 0.87 -26.82
N GLU A 428 11.81 1.74 -25.98
CA GLU A 428 10.47 2.36 -26.06
C GLU A 428 9.36 1.83 -25.11
N ASN A 429 9.77 1.32 -23.93
CA ASN A 429 8.97 1.12 -22.69
C ASN A 429 8.20 -0.20 -22.51
N ARG A 430 8.92 -1.22 -22.00
CA ARG A 430 8.36 -2.47 -21.41
C ARG A 430 7.70 -2.28 -20.04
N LEU A 431 7.20 -1.09 -19.72
CA LEU A 431 6.55 -0.87 -18.42
C LEU A 431 5.35 -1.78 -18.24
N TRP A 432 4.62 -2.01 -19.33
CA TRP A 432 3.40 -2.82 -19.41
C TRP A 432 3.61 -4.14 -20.16
N GLY A 433 4.86 -4.54 -20.39
CA GLY A 433 5.16 -5.79 -21.09
C GLY A 433 4.97 -7.00 -20.19
N SER A 434 4.56 -8.14 -20.75
CA SER A 434 4.28 -9.40 -20.04
C SER A 434 5.49 -10.03 -19.32
N GLU A 435 6.66 -9.42 -19.37
CA GLU A 435 7.81 -9.86 -18.57
C GLU A 435 7.66 -9.31 -17.15
N SER A 436 7.22 -10.17 -16.22
CA SER A 436 7.21 -9.86 -14.79
C SER A 436 8.59 -9.39 -14.33
N PHE A 437 8.68 -8.34 -13.51
CA PHE A 437 9.96 -8.01 -12.88
C PHE A 437 10.25 -9.03 -11.78
N GLU A 438 11.46 -9.61 -11.75
CA GLU A 438 11.94 -10.56 -10.73
C GLU A 438 10.91 -11.61 -10.24
N GLY A 439 10.07 -12.18 -11.11
CA GLY A 439 9.10 -13.22 -10.70
C GLY A 439 8.04 -12.74 -9.70
N SER A 440 7.60 -11.48 -9.85
CA SER A 440 6.58 -10.85 -9.00
C SER A 440 5.15 -10.97 -9.52
N GLY A 441 4.91 -11.65 -10.65
CA GLY A 441 3.61 -11.63 -11.34
C GLY A 441 3.24 -10.30 -12.02
N TYR A 442 3.81 -9.16 -11.63
CA TYR A 442 3.44 -7.82 -12.14
C TYR A 442 4.38 -7.28 -13.21
N THR A 443 3.80 -6.52 -14.14
CA THR A 443 4.57 -5.59 -14.97
C THR A 443 5.12 -4.44 -14.11
N LYS A 444 6.20 -3.79 -14.56
CA LYS A 444 6.81 -2.67 -13.81
C LYS A 444 5.84 -1.50 -13.65
N GLY A 445 4.97 -1.28 -14.64
CA GLY A 445 3.96 -0.24 -14.63
C GLY A 445 2.86 -0.52 -13.61
N GLU A 446 2.42 -1.76 -13.48
CA GLU A 446 1.45 -2.15 -12.44
C GLU A 446 2.01 -1.98 -11.04
N ARG A 447 3.30 -2.33 -10.83
CA ARG A 447 3.95 -2.09 -9.54
C ARG A 447 3.99 -0.61 -9.18
N VAL A 448 4.29 0.24 -10.17
CA VAL A 448 4.25 1.70 -10.00
C VAL A 448 2.84 2.20 -9.67
N LEU A 449 1.81 1.72 -10.37
CA LEU A 449 0.42 2.05 -10.05
C LEU A 449 0.08 1.67 -8.61
N ASN A 450 0.41 0.45 -8.18
CA ASN A 450 0.17 -0.03 -6.83
C ASN A 450 0.87 0.83 -5.77
N PHE A 451 2.15 1.16 -5.98
CA PHE A 451 2.90 2.03 -5.08
C PHE A 451 2.25 3.42 -4.99
N VAL A 452 1.91 4.04 -6.12
CA VAL A 452 1.24 5.35 -6.15
C VAL A 452 -0.09 5.30 -5.43
N ASN A 453 -0.90 4.26 -5.64
CA ASN A 453 -2.18 4.11 -4.96
C ASN A 453 -2.00 4.03 -3.44
N ALA A 454 -1.03 3.24 -2.96
CA ALA A 454 -0.72 3.16 -1.54
C ALA A 454 -0.22 4.49 -0.96
N SER A 455 0.67 5.19 -1.66
CA SER A 455 1.23 6.47 -1.18
C SER A 455 0.23 7.63 -1.22
N MET A 456 -0.70 7.61 -2.17
CA MET A 456 -1.72 8.65 -2.30
C MET A 456 -2.87 8.47 -1.30
N LEU A 457 -3.00 7.28 -0.69
CA LEU A 457 -3.84 7.01 0.47
C LEU A 457 -3.10 7.47 1.74
N THR A 458 -3.40 8.67 2.24
CA THR A 458 -2.77 9.14 3.48
C THR A 458 -3.60 8.80 4.72
N PRO A 459 -3.05 8.02 5.69
CA PRO A 459 -3.42 8.12 7.10
C PRO A 459 -2.75 9.39 7.68
N SER A 460 -3.28 10.57 7.36
CA SER A 460 -2.89 11.90 7.90
C SER A 460 -3.40 13.04 7.01
N GLY A 461 -4.72 13.13 6.80
CA GLY A 461 -5.32 14.40 6.34
C GLY A 461 -5.20 15.45 7.45
N PRO A 462 -5.12 16.77 7.15
CA PRO A 462 -5.13 17.81 8.18
C PRO A 462 -6.45 17.76 8.99
N PRO A 463 -6.56 18.44 10.15
CA PRO A 463 -7.76 18.38 11.00
C PRO A 463 -9.09 18.67 10.28
N GLU A 464 -9.08 19.43 9.20
CA GLU A 464 -10.25 19.68 8.34
C GLU A 464 -10.71 18.45 7.54
N GLU A 465 -9.96 17.36 7.59
CA GLU A 465 -10.23 16.07 6.94
C GLU A 465 -10.62 14.97 7.92
N VAL A 466 -10.94 15.32 9.17
CA VAL A 466 -11.62 14.41 10.09
C VAL A 466 -13.11 14.39 9.76
N TYR A 467 -13.62 13.25 9.29
CA TYR A 467 -15.01 13.12 8.88
C TYR A 467 -15.86 12.36 9.91
N PRO A 468 -17.09 12.80 10.18
CA PRO A 468 -17.98 12.19 11.19
C PRO A 468 -18.52 10.80 10.81
N ASP A 469 -18.34 10.36 9.56
CA ASP A 469 -18.77 9.05 9.06
C ASP A 469 -17.64 8.01 9.05
N GLN A 470 -16.48 8.35 9.60
CA GLN A 470 -15.33 7.47 9.75
C GLN A 470 -15.09 7.10 11.21
N TYR A 471 -14.36 6.01 11.43
CA TYR A 471 -13.80 5.65 12.73
C TYR A 471 -12.39 6.25 12.86
N ASN A 472 -12.32 7.40 13.50
CA ASN A 472 -11.15 8.29 13.50
C ASN A 472 -10.21 7.97 14.67
N VAL A 473 -8.98 7.55 14.35
CA VAL A 473 -7.94 7.21 15.33
C VAL A 473 -6.80 8.21 15.23
N LEU A 474 -6.61 9.02 16.27
CA LEU A 474 -5.48 9.95 16.39
C LEU A 474 -4.37 9.32 17.22
N TYR A 475 -3.22 9.11 16.60
CA TYR A 475 -1.99 8.73 17.26
C TYR A 475 -1.12 9.96 17.55
N ILE A 476 -0.65 10.08 18.80
CA ILE A 476 0.35 11.08 19.19
C ILE A 476 1.57 10.39 19.83
N GLY A 477 2.78 10.77 19.41
CA GLY A 477 3.95 10.12 19.98
C GLY A 477 5.30 10.29 19.28
N HIS A 478 6.18 9.31 19.49
CA HIS A 478 7.48 9.22 18.85
C HIS A 478 7.59 8.07 17.83
N SER A 479 8.70 8.05 17.10
CA SER A 479 8.94 7.18 15.93
C SER A 479 8.74 5.67 16.12
N PHE A 480 8.70 5.15 17.35
CA PHE A 480 8.54 3.72 17.61
C PHE A 480 7.09 3.28 17.47
N GLY A 481 6.12 4.18 17.70
CA GLY A 481 4.70 3.89 17.48
C GLY A 481 4.21 4.22 16.07
N ARG A 482 4.88 5.19 15.41
CA ARG A 482 4.49 5.75 14.10
C ARG A 482 4.16 4.65 13.08
N THR A 483 5.06 3.69 12.91
CA THR A 483 4.93 2.65 11.89
C THR A 483 3.72 1.74 12.08
N PHE A 484 3.28 1.53 13.33
CA PHE A 484 2.08 0.74 13.61
C PHE A 484 0.83 1.56 13.29
N ALA A 485 0.82 2.85 13.66
CA ALA A 485 -0.27 3.77 13.30
C ALA A 485 -0.42 3.90 11.77
N GLU A 486 0.68 4.00 11.02
CA GLU A 486 0.67 4.06 9.55
C GLU A 486 0.07 2.79 8.91
N LYS A 487 0.32 1.62 9.50
CA LYS A 487 -0.16 0.33 8.99
C LYS A 487 -1.58 -0.01 9.47
N LEU A 488 -2.01 0.53 10.59
CA LEU A 488 -3.27 0.18 11.23
C LEU A 488 -4.46 0.39 10.31
N GLU A 489 -4.48 1.47 9.52
CA GLU A 489 -5.56 1.71 8.57
C GLU A 489 -5.67 0.61 7.51
N THR A 490 -4.55 0.09 7.03
CA THR A 490 -4.55 -1.02 6.07
C THR A 490 -5.02 -2.30 6.75
N PHE A 491 -4.50 -2.63 7.94
CA PHE A 491 -4.86 -3.84 8.68
C PHE A 491 -6.33 -3.85 9.10
N ALA A 492 -6.86 -2.69 9.49
CA ALA A 492 -8.27 -2.50 9.82
C ALA A 492 -9.16 -2.79 8.60
N ARG A 493 -8.81 -2.24 7.44
CA ARG A 493 -9.55 -2.49 6.19
C ARG A 493 -9.52 -3.95 5.78
N ASP A 494 -8.35 -4.59 5.86
CA ASP A 494 -8.18 -6.01 5.51
C ASP A 494 -8.96 -6.95 6.44
N THR A 495 -9.35 -6.45 7.62
CA THR A 495 -10.20 -7.16 8.60
C THR A 495 -11.66 -6.70 8.62
N GLY A 496 -12.07 -5.89 7.63
CA GLY A 496 -13.47 -5.49 7.42
C GLY A 496 -13.87 -4.14 8.02
N PHE A 497 -12.95 -3.38 8.62
CA PHE A 497 -13.18 -2.03 9.14
C PHE A 497 -12.83 -0.98 8.07
N GLU A 498 -13.72 -0.87 7.07
CA GLU A 498 -13.48 -0.03 5.88
C GLU A 498 -13.49 1.48 6.17
N ASP A 499 -14.14 1.88 7.25
CA ASP A 499 -14.34 3.27 7.70
C ASP A 499 -13.23 3.77 8.63
N HIS A 500 -12.21 2.96 8.95
CA HIS A 500 -11.08 3.41 9.75
C HIS A 500 -10.27 4.49 9.03
N ALA A 501 -9.94 5.55 9.78
CA ALA A 501 -9.04 6.62 9.36
C ALA A 501 -8.01 6.89 10.45
N SER A 502 -6.72 6.87 10.08
CA SER A 502 -5.63 7.16 11.01
C SER A 502 -5.08 8.59 10.81
N TYR A 503 -4.83 9.28 11.92
CA TYR A 503 -4.17 10.58 11.96
C TYR A 503 -2.96 10.49 12.87
N ILE A 504 -1.86 11.15 12.51
CA ILE A 504 -0.57 11.00 13.21
C ILE A 504 0.01 12.38 13.48
N GLU A 505 0.21 12.70 14.76
CA GLU A 505 1.08 13.79 15.18
C GLU A 505 2.28 13.22 15.92
N MET A 506 3.50 13.51 15.45
CA MET A 506 4.67 12.91 16.09
C MET A 506 5.92 13.77 16.04
N SER A 507 6.83 13.45 16.95
CA SER A 507 8.18 13.97 16.96
C SER A 507 9.20 12.88 17.33
N GLY A 508 10.37 12.90 16.70
CA GLY A 508 11.38 11.85 16.90
C GLY A 508 12.03 11.87 18.28
N GLY A 509 12.18 10.70 18.91
CA GLY A 509 12.87 10.56 20.19
C GLY A 509 12.12 11.18 21.37
N ALA A 510 12.85 11.71 22.35
CA ALA A 510 12.25 12.22 23.59
C ALA A 510 11.30 13.42 23.38
N SER A 511 11.38 14.13 22.26
CA SER A 511 10.45 15.22 21.95
C SER A 511 9.06 14.74 21.51
N GLY A 512 8.90 13.44 21.21
CA GLY A 512 7.60 12.83 20.97
C GLY A 512 6.94 12.23 22.23
N ALA A 513 7.54 12.42 23.41
CA ALA A 513 6.90 12.07 24.67
C ALA A 513 5.69 12.97 24.95
N PRO A 514 4.66 12.52 25.69
CA PRO A 514 3.46 13.31 25.93
C PRO A 514 3.74 14.68 26.56
N ASP A 515 4.66 14.77 27.54
CA ASP A 515 5.06 16.05 28.15
C ASP A 515 5.75 17.00 27.18
N ALA A 516 6.60 16.49 26.29
CA ALA A 516 7.27 17.28 25.28
C ALA A 516 6.30 17.78 24.20
N LEU A 517 5.40 16.91 23.72
CA LEU A 517 4.33 17.29 22.79
C LEU A 517 3.37 18.31 23.41
N TRP A 518 3.07 18.16 24.71
CA TRP A 518 2.25 19.14 25.42
C TRP A 518 3.01 20.45 25.67
N ALA A 519 4.31 20.43 25.90
CA ALA A 519 5.09 21.65 26.13
C ALA A 519 5.30 22.46 24.84
N ASP A 520 5.39 21.80 23.69
CA ASP A 520 5.58 22.43 22.39
C ASP A 520 4.27 23.04 21.85
N ASP A 521 4.29 24.34 21.53
CA ASP A 521 3.11 25.05 21.05
C ASP A 521 2.64 24.55 19.67
N GLY A 522 3.54 24.09 18.81
CA GLY A 522 3.19 23.58 17.48
C GLY A 522 2.44 22.26 17.58
N HIS A 523 3.07 21.27 18.21
CA HIS A 523 2.47 19.96 18.41
C HIS A 523 1.19 20.03 19.22
N ARG A 524 1.20 20.72 20.36
CA ARG A 524 0.01 20.82 21.22
C ARG A 524 -1.18 21.43 20.48
N GLU A 525 -0.98 22.51 19.74
CA GLU A 525 -2.09 23.16 19.04
C GLU A 525 -2.55 22.37 17.81
N ASN A 526 -1.66 21.61 17.13
CA ASN A 526 -2.08 20.70 16.06
C ASN A 526 -2.92 19.53 16.58
N ILE A 527 -2.50 18.89 17.68
CA ILE A 527 -3.26 17.82 18.33
C ILE A 527 -4.63 18.32 18.77
N LYS A 528 -4.67 19.51 19.38
CA LYS A 528 -5.94 20.13 19.76
C LYS A 528 -6.82 20.44 18.56
N ALA A 529 -6.25 20.80 17.40
CA ALA A 529 -7.04 21.04 16.20
C ALA A 529 -7.78 19.77 15.74
N TYR A 530 -7.14 18.60 15.77
CA TYR A 530 -7.83 17.32 15.52
C TYR A 530 -8.90 17.04 16.57
N LEU A 531 -8.59 17.21 17.86
CA LEU A 531 -9.56 16.98 18.94
C LEU A 531 -10.72 17.98 18.91
N ASP A 532 -10.50 19.20 18.44
CA ASP A 532 -11.50 20.27 18.33
C ASP A 532 -12.59 19.98 17.30
N THR A 533 -12.36 19.02 16.39
CA THR A 533 -13.39 18.50 15.47
C THR A 533 -14.53 17.85 16.24
N GLY A 534 -14.23 17.24 17.40
CA GLY A 534 -15.19 16.44 18.17
C GLY A 534 -15.47 15.06 17.56
N GLU A 535 -14.76 14.67 16.50
CA GLU A 535 -15.03 13.44 15.74
C GLU A 535 -13.96 12.36 15.95
N ILE A 536 -12.96 12.59 16.82
CA ILE A 536 -11.95 11.58 17.16
C ILE A 536 -12.56 10.51 18.07
N ASP A 537 -12.58 9.26 17.60
CA ASP A 537 -13.10 8.10 18.32
C ASP A 537 -12.05 7.50 19.27
N VAL A 538 -10.78 7.52 18.87
CA VAL A 538 -9.68 6.96 19.67
C VAL A 538 -8.50 7.93 19.68
N LEU A 539 -8.03 8.31 20.86
CA LEU A 539 -6.75 8.98 21.06
C LEU A 539 -5.73 7.99 21.61
N ILE A 540 -4.67 7.72 20.87
CA ILE A 540 -3.57 6.84 21.28
C ILE A 540 -2.35 7.68 21.63
N MET A 541 -1.81 7.50 22.84
CA MET A 541 -0.61 8.18 23.33
C MET A 541 0.48 7.16 23.61
N ILE A 542 1.67 7.34 23.06
CA ILE A 542 2.83 6.50 23.40
C ILE A 542 3.59 7.06 24.61
N CYS A 543 4.07 6.17 25.46
CA CYS A 543 5.00 6.44 26.56
C CYS A 543 6.28 7.17 26.08
N CYS A 544 7.06 7.85 26.92
CA CYS A 544 6.81 8.22 28.32
C CYS A 544 7.26 9.65 28.58
N SER A 545 6.47 10.38 29.36
CA SER A 545 6.88 11.67 29.90
C SER A 545 8.01 11.50 30.93
N VAL A 546 8.78 12.57 31.14
CA VAL A 546 9.82 12.62 32.16
C VAL A 546 9.25 12.37 33.56
N GLU A 547 8.06 12.91 33.86
CA GLU A 547 7.40 12.74 35.15
C GLU A 547 7.14 11.28 35.51
N PHE A 548 6.65 10.47 34.56
CA PHE A 548 6.39 9.05 34.78
C PHE A 548 7.67 8.32 35.20
N VAL A 549 8.79 8.64 34.54
CA VAL A 549 10.09 8.05 34.87
C VAL A 549 10.58 8.50 36.24
N GLU A 550 10.48 9.79 36.57
CA GLU A 550 10.97 10.35 37.84
C GLU A 550 10.17 9.88 39.06
N THR A 551 8.87 9.62 38.88
CA THR A 551 7.97 9.16 39.94
C THR A 551 7.98 7.64 40.11
N GLY A 552 8.66 6.91 39.23
CA GLY A 552 8.61 5.44 39.23
C GLY A 552 7.24 4.91 38.82
N GLY A 553 6.57 5.61 37.90
CA GLY A 553 5.30 5.23 37.32
C GLY A 553 4.06 5.65 38.11
N GLU A 554 4.18 6.59 39.06
CA GLU A 554 3.04 7.03 39.88
C GLU A 554 2.19 8.12 39.20
N SER A 555 2.73 8.91 38.27
CA SER A 555 1.97 9.98 37.59
C SER A 555 2.53 10.40 36.22
N ASP A 556 1.66 10.97 35.38
CA ASP A 556 1.99 11.61 34.10
C ASP A 556 0.95 12.72 33.79
N GLU A 557 1.25 13.97 34.14
CA GLU A 557 0.32 15.10 34.00
C GLU A 557 -0.05 15.37 32.53
N ALA A 558 0.87 15.12 31.59
CA ALA A 558 0.64 15.38 30.18
C ALA A 558 -0.41 14.42 29.57
N ILE A 559 -0.43 13.17 30.01
CA ILE A 559 -1.48 12.21 29.65
C ILE A 559 -2.85 12.71 30.12
N TRP A 560 -2.97 13.20 31.36
CA TRP A 560 -4.23 13.78 31.85
C TRP A 560 -4.64 15.03 31.08
N ASN A 561 -3.67 15.86 30.69
CA ASN A 561 -3.93 17.06 29.92
C ASN A 561 -4.53 16.75 28.54
N PHE A 562 -3.96 15.81 27.79
CA PHE A 562 -4.51 15.39 26.50
C PHE A 562 -5.84 14.63 26.64
N ALA A 563 -5.93 13.66 27.57
CA ALA A 563 -7.15 12.88 27.78
C ALA A 563 -8.33 13.77 28.21
N SER A 564 -8.12 14.67 29.17
CA SER A 564 -9.16 15.61 29.61
C SER A 564 -9.61 16.56 28.50
N TYR A 565 -8.68 16.99 27.63
CA TYR A 565 -9.01 17.83 26.48
C TYR A 565 -9.85 17.05 25.46
N ALA A 566 -9.43 15.84 25.09
CA ALA A 566 -10.15 14.98 24.16
C ALA A 566 -11.58 14.70 24.66
N LEU A 567 -11.72 14.26 25.91
CA LEU A 567 -13.01 13.94 26.52
C LEU A 567 -13.92 15.16 26.69
N ALA A 568 -13.35 16.36 26.83
CA ALA A 568 -14.12 17.60 26.85
C ALA A 568 -14.71 17.96 25.47
N LYS A 569 -14.09 17.50 24.38
CA LYS A 569 -14.57 17.70 23.00
C LYS A 569 -15.52 16.59 22.57
N ASN A 570 -15.16 15.35 22.84
CA ASN A 570 -15.98 14.18 22.60
C ASN A 570 -15.90 13.22 23.81
N PRO A 571 -16.94 13.17 24.66
CA PRO A 571 -16.97 12.28 25.83
C PRO A 571 -16.93 10.79 25.49
N ALA A 572 -17.17 10.41 24.23
CA ALA A 572 -17.10 9.03 23.77
C ALA A 572 -15.70 8.60 23.28
N THR A 573 -14.75 9.53 23.19
CA THR A 573 -13.37 9.21 22.77
C THR A 573 -12.76 8.18 23.71
N ARG A 574 -12.28 7.08 23.15
CA ARG A 574 -11.51 6.04 23.84
C ARG A 574 -10.07 6.49 23.98
N ILE A 575 -9.42 6.18 25.10
CA ILE A 575 -8.05 6.61 25.41
C ILE A 575 -7.13 5.40 25.47
N GLY A 576 -6.24 5.29 24.48
CA GLY A 576 -5.24 4.23 24.39
C GLY A 576 -3.87 4.68 24.89
N LEU A 577 -3.27 3.92 25.81
CA LEU A 577 -1.90 4.16 26.30
C LEU A 577 -0.95 3.08 25.78
N SER A 578 -0.04 3.45 24.88
CA SER A 578 0.87 2.52 24.23
C SER A 578 2.23 2.44 24.91
N TRP A 579 2.71 1.21 25.17
CA TRP A 579 4.00 0.90 25.79
C TRP A 579 5.04 0.44 24.76
N LEU A 580 6.30 0.87 24.92
CA LEU A 580 7.42 0.59 24.00
C LEU A 580 8.52 -0.28 24.62
N TRP A 581 9.41 -0.79 23.77
CA TRP A 581 10.57 -1.60 24.16
C TRP A 581 11.80 -0.71 24.45
N LYS A 582 12.80 -1.28 25.13
CA LYS A 582 14.05 -0.56 25.41
C LYS A 582 14.86 -0.30 24.12
N ASP A 583 15.32 0.93 23.96
CA ASP A 583 16.29 1.35 22.93
C ASP A 583 17.60 0.54 23.00
N PHE A 584 18.36 0.58 21.91
CA PHE A 584 19.67 -0.04 21.74
C PHE A 584 19.68 -1.55 21.98
N PRO A 585 18.88 -2.33 21.23
CA PRO A 585 18.80 -3.78 21.41
C PRO A 585 20.18 -4.47 21.33
N GLN A 586 21.12 -3.96 20.54
CA GLN A 586 22.47 -4.55 20.43
C GLN A 586 23.33 -4.42 21.70
N ASP A 587 22.99 -3.52 22.63
CA ASP A 587 23.74 -3.35 23.88
C ASP A 587 23.48 -4.49 24.88
N TYR A 588 22.41 -5.27 24.68
CA TYR A 588 22.05 -6.41 25.50
C TYR A 588 22.58 -7.70 24.90
N ALA A 589 23.15 -8.59 25.72
CA ALA A 589 23.80 -9.81 25.23
C ALA A 589 22.81 -10.88 24.73
N SER A 590 21.54 -10.80 25.16
CA SER A 590 20.47 -11.73 24.77
C SER A 590 19.09 -11.08 24.84
N ALA A 591 18.08 -11.76 24.29
CA ALA A 591 16.67 -11.38 24.38
C ALA A 591 16.19 -11.31 25.84
N GLU A 592 16.65 -12.22 26.69
CA GLU A 592 16.35 -12.24 28.13
C GLU A 592 16.84 -10.98 28.83
N GLU A 593 18.08 -10.55 28.55
CA GLU A 593 18.65 -9.33 29.14
C GLU A 593 17.96 -8.07 28.61
N HIS A 594 17.56 -8.07 27.33
CA HIS A 594 16.81 -6.96 26.73
C HIS A 594 15.42 -6.81 27.36
N ARG A 595 14.75 -7.93 27.62
CA ARG A 595 13.42 -8.00 28.23
C ARG A 595 13.43 -7.73 29.74
N ASP A 596 14.56 -7.90 30.43
CA ASP A 596 14.65 -7.81 31.90
C ASP A 596 13.92 -6.58 32.49
N GLY A 597 12.94 -6.78 33.38
CA GLY A 597 12.14 -5.68 33.96
C GLY A 597 11.07 -5.04 33.06
N ALA A 598 10.84 -5.55 31.84
CA ALA A 598 9.77 -5.07 30.97
C ALA A 598 8.38 -5.29 31.57
N ASP A 599 8.11 -6.48 32.13
CA ASP A 599 6.82 -6.83 32.74
C ASP A 599 6.49 -5.93 33.94
N GLU A 600 7.49 -5.64 34.78
CA GLU A 600 7.35 -4.73 35.93
C GLU A 600 7.03 -3.30 35.48
N SER A 601 7.69 -2.84 34.42
CA SER A 601 7.48 -1.49 33.87
C SER A 601 6.11 -1.37 33.19
N TYR A 602 5.69 -2.40 32.45
CA TYR A 602 4.36 -2.45 31.84
C TYR A 602 3.26 -2.49 32.90
N ALA A 603 3.45 -3.20 34.01
CA ALA A 603 2.49 -3.20 35.12
C ALA A 603 2.30 -1.80 35.74
N LEU A 604 3.36 -0.98 35.81
CA LEU A 604 3.26 0.42 36.22
C LEU A 604 2.43 1.25 35.21
N TRP A 605 2.62 1.01 33.92
CA TRP A 605 1.84 1.64 32.86
C TRP A 605 0.36 1.27 32.91
N VAL A 606 0.04 0.01 33.21
CA VAL A 606 -1.33 -0.47 33.43
C VAL A 606 -1.96 0.20 34.67
N ASN A 607 -1.19 0.41 35.75
CA ASN A 607 -1.69 1.14 36.92
C ASN A 607 -2.02 2.59 36.57
N LEU A 608 -1.19 3.27 35.79
CA LEU A 608 -1.46 4.63 35.32
C LEU A 608 -2.76 4.69 34.49
N ALA A 609 -2.99 3.71 33.59
CA ALA A 609 -4.23 3.61 32.82
C ALA A 609 -5.45 3.39 33.74
N ASN A 610 -5.31 2.57 34.78
CA ASN A 610 -6.37 2.34 35.77
C ASN A 610 -6.70 3.61 36.57
N ASP A 611 -5.69 4.40 36.94
CA ASP A 611 -5.88 5.67 37.63
C ASP A 611 -6.60 6.69 36.72
N LEU A 612 -6.24 6.74 35.43
CA LEU A 612 -6.93 7.58 34.44
C LEU A 612 -8.40 7.15 34.28
N ASN A 613 -8.65 5.85 34.20
CA ASN A 613 -10.02 5.30 34.15
C ASN A 613 -10.82 5.61 35.43
N ALA A 614 -10.17 5.63 36.60
CA ALA A 614 -10.84 5.99 37.86
C ALA A 614 -11.27 7.47 37.90
N ASP A 615 -10.50 8.36 37.28
CA ASP A 615 -10.83 9.77 37.14
C ASP A 615 -11.88 10.03 36.05
N TYR A 616 -11.92 9.19 35.00
CA TYR A 616 -12.86 9.28 33.87
C TYR A 616 -13.64 7.95 33.67
N PRO A 617 -14.53 7.58 34.60
CA PRO A 617 -15.16 6.24 34.61
C PRO A 617 -16.15 5.98 33.46
N ASP A 618 -16.51 7.01 32.71
CA ASP A 618 -17.36 6.90 31.52
C ASP A 618 -16.54 6.77 30.22
N ALA A 619 -15.22 6.99 30.28
CA ALA A 619 -14.31 6.83 29.15
C ALA A 619 -13.80 5.37 29.07
N ASP A 620 -13.62 4.86 27.86
CA ASP A 620 -12.94 3.58 27.65
C ASP A 620 -11.42 3.80 27.59
N VAL A 621 -10.73 3.48 28.68
CA VAL A 621 -9.27 3.58 28.78
C VAL A 621 -8.65 2.19 28.64
N PHE A 622 -7.71 2.02 27.71
CA PHE A 622 -7.07 0.74 27.42
C PHE A 622 -5.56 0.90 27.17
N THR A 623 -4.81 -0.20 27.23
CA THR A 623 -3.35 -0.22 27.01
C THR A 623 -2.99 -1.02 25.75
N ILE A 624 -1.85 -0.67 25.13
CA ILE A 624 -1.30 -1.37 23.96
C ILE A 624 0.13 -1.79 24.27
N ASN A 625 0.40 -3.08 24.45
CA ASN A 625 1.74 -3.61 24.73
C ASN A 625 2.43 -4.17 23.48
N HIS A 626 2.71 -3.31 22.51
CA HIS A 626 3.40 -3.76 21.30
C HIS A 626 4.90 -4.04 21.55
N ALA A 627 5.46 -3.65 22.69
CA ALA A 627 6.82 -3.98 23.11
C ALA A 627 7.04 -5.49 23.29
N GLU A 628 6.01 -6.21 23.75
CA GLU A 628 6.03 -7.65 23.97
C GLU A 628 6.47 -8.41 22.72
N VAL A 629 5.86 -8.06 21.58
CA VAL A 629 6.17 -8.62 20.26
C VAL A 629 7.65 -8.43 19.90
N VAL A 630 8.24 -7.30 20.28
CA VAL A 630 9.65 -7.01 19.96
C VAL A 630 10.58 -7.95 20.72
N TYR A 631 10.30 -8.21 22.00
CA TYR A 631 11.08 -9.14 22.80
C TYR A 631 10.93 -10.58 22.30
N ASP A 632 9.72 -10.97 21.92
CA ASP A 632 9.45 -12.31 21.41
C ASP A 632 10.09 -12.55 20.04
N LEU A 633 10.03 -11.57 19.13
CA LEU A 633 10.71 -11.65 17.84
C LEU A 633 12.24 -11.69 17.99
N ARG A 634 12.81 -10.94 18.94
CA ARG A 634 14.24 -11.05 19.23
C ARG A 634 14.58 -12.44 19.76
N ALA A 635 13.79 -13.00 20.68
CA ALA A 635 14.01 -14.34 21.21
C ALA A 635 13.93 -15.40 20.10
N ALA A 636 12.94 -15.30 19.22
CA ALA A 636 12.79 -16.17 18.06
C ALA A 636 13.98 -16.05 17.09
N TYR A 637 14.49 -14.84 16.86
CA TYR A 637 15.70 -14.62 16.07
C TYR A 637 16.92 -15.33 16.68
N GLU A 638 17.16 -15.12 17.97
CA GLU A 638 18.30 -15.73 18.68
C GLU A 638 18.20 -17.27 18.76
N ALA A 639 16.98 -17.81 18.78
CA ALA A 639 16.69 -19.23 18.69
C ALA A 639 16.83 -19.81 17.27
N GLY A 640 16.93 -18.97 16.24
CA GLY A 640 16.95 -19.38 14.84
C GLY A 640 15.58 -19.81 14.31
N GLU A 641 14.50 -19.36 14.95
CA GLU A 641 13.11 -19.73 14.64
C GLU A 641 12.50 -18.83 13.55
N LEU A 642 13.08 -17.65 13.28
CA LEU A 642 12.61 -16.74 12.23
C LEU A 642 13.05 -17.13 10.80
N GLY A 643 13.69 -18.29 10.62
CA GLY A 643 14.00 -18.82 9.28
C GLY A 643 14.69 -17.82 8.34
N GLY A 644 14.13 -17.66 7.13
CA GLY A 644 14.55 -16.68 6.13
C GLY A 644 14.00 -15.26 6.35
N ASP A 645 13.08 -15.06 7.31
CA ASP A 645 12.36 -13.80 7.51
C ASP A 645 13.22 -12.71 8.16
N ALA A 646 14.18 -13.11 8.99
CA ALA A 646 15.13 -12.19 9.63
C ALA A 646 16.52 -12.84 9.74
N ALA A 647 17.37 -12.59 8.75
CA ALA A 647 18.75 -13.07 8.72
C ALA A 647 19.69 -12.28 9.64
N GLN A 648 19.28 -11.11 10.12
CA GLN A 648 20.07 -10.24 10.99
C GLN A 648 19.21 -9.65 12.12
N LEU A 649 19.82 -9.42 13.29
CA LEU A 649 19.15 -8.71 14.37
C LEU A 649 18.89 -7.25 13.98
N THR A 650 19.90 -6.61 13.39
CA THR A 650 19.84 -5.23 12.89
C THR A 650 20.38 -5.15 11.47
N GLY A 651 19.67 -4.49 10.56
CA GLY A 651 20.08 -4.33 9.17
C GLY A 651 18.93 -3.80 8.29
N PRO A 652 18.90 -4.08 6.98
CA PRO A 652 17.81 -3.63 6.12
C PRO A 652 16.43 -4.10 6.60
N SER A 653 15.43 -3.21 6.56
CA SER A 653 14.06 -3.43 7.09
C SER A 653 13.40 -4.73 6.63
N ARG A 654 13.66 -5.17 5.40
CA ARG A 654 13.08 -6.39 4.83
C ARG A 654 13.55 -7.71 5.45
N ASN A 655 14.70 -7.72 6.14
CA ASN A 655 15.36 -8.97 6.55
C ASN A 655 16.05 -8.86 7.91
N SER A 656 15.48 -8.02 8.78
CA SER A 656 15.99 -7.81 10.13
C SER A 656 14.86 -7.56 11.12
N VAL A 657 15.09 -7.90 12.39
CA VAL A 657 14.17 -7.54 13.49
C VAL A 657 14.17 -6.03 13.72
N PHE A 658 15.34 -5.40 13.59
CA PHE A 658 15.54 -3.95 13.73
C PHE A 658 16.24 -3.34 12.51
N THR A 659 15.98 -2.06 12.23
CA THR A 659 16.58 -1.35 11.08
C THR A 659 17.89 -0.64 11.42
N ASP A 660 18.06 -0.22 12.67
CA ASP A 660 19.22 0.54 13.12
C ASP A 660 19.65 0.18 14.55
N GLU A 661 20.74 0.80 14.99
CA GLU A 661 21.29 0.60 16.34
C GLU A 661 20.32 1.04 17.42
N LYS A 662 19.48 2.06 17.16
CA LYS A 662 18.51 2.56 18.13
C LYS A 662 17.42 1.52 18.42
N GLY A 663 17.11 0.69 17.43
CA GLY A 663 16.13 -0.40 17.55
C GLY A 663 14.81 -0.09 16.89
N HIS A 664 14.77 0.73 15.84
CA HIS A 664 13.55 0.90 15.03
C HIS A 664 13.14 -0.43 14.38
N ALA A 665 11.84 -0.68 14.28
CA ALA A 665 11.30 -1.96 13.85
C ALA A 665 11.63 -2.27 12.37
N GLY A 666 12.09 -3.48 12.07
CA GLY A 666 12.07 -4.07 10.73
C GLY A 666 10.66 -4.52 10.32
N ASN A 667 10.47 -4.96 9.08
CA ASN A 667 9.13 -5.22 8.52
C ASN A 667 8.36 -6.30 9.28
N ILE A 668 9.00 -7.41 9.67
CA ILE A 668 8.35 -8.47 10.45
C ILE A 668 7.86 -7.93 11.80
N THR A 669 8.67 -7.08 12.44
CA THR A 669 8.32 -6.42 13.69
C THR A 669 7.19 -5.43 13.52
N LYS A 670 7.19 -4.64 12.43
CA LYS A 670 6.09 -3.71 12.10
C LYS A 670 4.77 -4.45 11.90
N ASP A 671 4.76 -5.52 11.10
CA ASP A 671 3.54 -6.27 10.81
C ASP A 671 3.01 -6.98 12.07
N THR A 672 3.88 -7.66 12.81
CA THR A 672 3.52 -8.36 14.05
C THR A 672 3.00 -7.39 15.11
N GLY A 673 3.66 -6.24 15.29
CA GLY A 673 3.22 -5.22 16.26
C GLY A 673 1.93 -4.53 15.85
N THR A 674 1.65 -4.40 14.54
CA THR A 674 0.38 -3.82 14.06
C THR A 674 -0.81 -4.70 14.42
N LEU A 675 -0.64 -6.03 14.52
CA LEU A 675 -1.70 -6.94 15.02
C LEU A 675 -2.11 -6.63 16.48
N ILE A 676 -1.16 -6.22 17.32
CA ILE A 676 -1.46 -5.80 18.71
C ILE A 676 -2.30 -4.51 18.72
N TRP A 677 -2.00 -3.58 17.81
CA TRP A 677 -2.78 -2.35 17.66
C TRP A 677 -4.17 -2.62 17.09
N LEU A 678 -4.26 -3.52 16.11
CA LEU A 678 -5.52 -3.92 15.51
C LEU A 678 -6.46 -4.56 16.55
N HIS A 679 -5.91 -5.43 17.40
CA HIS A 679 -6.63 -5.98 18.54
C HIS A 679 -7.11 -4.88 19.50
N ALA A 680 -6.22 -3.99 19.92
CA ALA A 680 -6.56 -2.96 20.90
C ALA A 680 -7.63 -1.96 20.40
N VAL A 681 -7.56 -1.60 19.11
CA VAL A 681 -8.43 -0.59 18.51
C VAL A 681 -9.76 -1.18 18.05
N HIS A 682 -9.75 -2.37 17.42
CA HIS A 682 -10.91 -2.96 16.76
C HIS A 682 -11.38 -4.28 17.35
N GLY A 683 -10.66 -4.85 18.31
CA GLY A 683 -11.01 -6.12 18.96
C GLY A 683 -10.78 -7.35 18.08
N VAL A 684 -9.96 -7.24 17.04
CA VAL A 684 -9.60 -8.39 16.19
C VAL A 684 -8.54 -9.23 16.89
N GLU A 685 -8.81 -10.51 17.12
CA GLU A 685 -7.79 -11.43 17.62
C GLU A 685 -6.72 -11.64 16.54
N PRO A 686 -5.41 -11.61 16.87
CA PRO A 686 -4.34 -11.80 15.88
C PRO A 686 -4.52 -13.06 15.02
N ASN A 687 -5.00 -14.16 15.59
CA ASN A 687 -5.26 -15.40 14.84
C ASN A 687 -6.45 -15.31 13.88
N ASP A 688 -7.38 -14.38 14.10
CA ASP A 688 -8.51 -14.11 13.21
C ASP A 688 -8.15 -13.12 12.09
N ALA A 689 -6.99 -12.44 12.19
CA ALA A 689 -6.48 -11.59 11.13
C ALA A 689 -6.04 -12.43 9.90
N PRO A 690 -6.09 -11.83 8.69
CA PRO A 690 -5.58 -12.44 7.47
C PRO A 690 -4.17 -12.99 7.66
N ALA A 691 -3.86 -14.11 7.01
CA ALA A 691 -2.52 -14.68 7.04
C ALA A 691 -1.50 -13.71 6.41
N PHE A 692 -0.23 -13.83 6.84
CA PHE A 692 0.88 -13.01 6.34
C PHE A 692 1.91 -13.86 5.56
N PRO A 693 1.60 -14.31 4.34
CA PRO A 693 2.45 -15.25 3.60
C PRO A 693 3.80 -14.68 3.14
N GLN A 694 4.07 -13.40 3.35
CA GLN A 694 5.41 -12.83 3.17
C GLN A 694 6.39 -13.30 4.25
N TRP A 695 5.88 -13.88 5.34
CA TRP A 695 6.66 -14.46 6.43
C TRP A 695 6.54 -15.98 6.42
N GLU A 696 7.67 -16.67 6.46
CA GLU A 696 7.73 -18.11 6.75
C GLU A 696 7.20 -18.41 8.17
N THR A 697 7.40 -17.46 9.08
CA THR A 697 6.95 -17.45 10.48
C THR A 697 5.51 -16.97 10.57
N ASP A 698 4.63 -17.72 11.26
CA ASP A 698 3.27 -17.23 11.54
C ASP A 698 3.29 -16.13 12.61
N ILE A 699 3.43 -14.89 12.15
CA ILE A 699 3.47 -13.72 13.04
C ILE A 699 2.18 -13.52 13.84
N ARG A 700 1.04 -14.10 13.40
CA ARG A 700 -0.22 -14.04 14.15
C ARG A 700 -0.12 -14.85 15.43
N ALA A 701 0.52 -16.01 15.37
CA ALA A 701 0.76 -16.84 16.54
C ALA A 701 1.70 -16.15 17.53
N ILE A 702 2.71 -15.41 17.04
CA ILE A 702 3.60 -14.60 17.89
C ILE A 702 2.81 -13.45 18.54
N ALA A 703 2.03 -12.71 17.75
CA ALA A 703 1.20 -11.63 18.27
C ALA A 703 0.14 -12.14 19.28
N GLN A 704 -0.49 -13.29 19.02
CA GLN A 704 -1.43 -13.89 19.96
C GLN A 704 -0.72 -14.30 21.26
N ALA A 705 0.44 -14.95 21.17
CA ALA A 705 1.21 -15.33 22.35
C ALA A 705 1.60 -14.10 23.19
N ALA A 706 1.97 -13.00 22.53
CA ALA A 706 2.23 -11.72 23.19
C ALA A 706 1.00 -11.19 23.94
N LEU A 707 -0.20 -11.24 23.34
CA LEU A 707 -1.44 -10.85 24.03
C LEU A 707 -1.77 -11.78 25.21
N ASP A 708 -1.62 -13.09 25.03
CA ASP A 708 -1.90 -14.11 26.05
C ASP A 708 -0.94 -14.00 27.26
N ASN A 709 0.31 -13.58 27.02
CA ASN A 709 1.29 -13.28 28.06
C ASN A 709 0.92 -12.00 28.81
N ALA A 710 0.52 -10.95 28.09
CA ALA A 710 0.12 -9.68 28.70
C ALA A 710 -1.15 -9.81 29.56
N ALA A 711 -2.08 -10.71 29.21
CA ALA A 711 -3.30 -10.96 29.99
C ALA A 711 -3.07 -11.71 31.32
N GLN A 712 -1.85 -12.20 31.58
CA GLN A 712 -1.47 -12.87 32.83
C GLN A 712 -0.89 -11.93 33.89
N LEU A 713 -0.63 -10.67 33.52
CA LEU A 713 -0.19 -9.57 34.38
C LEU A 713 -1.40 -8.81 34.94
#